data_AF-A0A3B3I0X1-F1
#
_entry.id   AF-A0A3B3I0X1-F1
#
_cell.length_a   1.000
_cell.length_b   1.000
_cell.length_c   1.000
_cell.angle_alpha   90.00
_cell.angle_beta   90.00
_cell.angle_gamma   90.00
#
_symmetry.space_group_name_H-M   'P 1'
#
loop_
_entity.id
_entity.type
_entity.pdbx_description
1 polymer ?
#
loop_
_entity_poly.entity_id
_entity_poly.type
_entity_poly.pdbx_seq_one_letter_code
_entity_poly.pdbx_strand_id
1 'polypeptide(L)'
;MNFLRGVMGGQAAGPQPTGAETIQKLCDRVASSTLLEDRRDAVRALKSLSKKYRMEVGTQAMDHLVTILQTDRSDSEILGYSLDTLYNIICNDEEEEQDESEDENTQKQTDDLCALFTEKFLQDPERITLLLTLLEEFDFHVRWPAVKLLTALLKSQGAQVQGIILVSPMGVSRLMDLLADSREVIRNDGLLLLQQLTRGNAAIQKIVAFENAFERLLDIITEEGSSDGGIVVEDCLLLLLNLLKNNSSNQNFFKEGSYIQRMKPWFEVGDDNSGWSAQKVTNLHLMLQLVRVMVSPVNSPGATASCQKCMFQCGLLQQLCTILMATGVPADILTETINTVSEVIRGSQINQDYFASVNAPSSPPRPAIVVLLMSMVNERQPFVLRCAVLYCFQCFLYKNQKGQGEIVATLLPSTIDANSISAGQLLCGGLFSADSLSNWCAAVALAHALQDNLTQKEQLLRVQLATSLGKPPVSLLQQCTNILSQGSKVQTRVGLLMLLCTWISNCPIAVTHFLHNQDNVPFLTAQISENLGEDERLVQGLCALLLGICIYHNDNSLENYTKEKLKQLIEKRIGKENFVEKLGFITKHELYSRAALKPQPVFPSPEQMLFDHEFTKLVKDLEGVITKAVHKSTEEDKKEEEVKKTLEQHDNIVTRYKELIREQDAQIQELKEQVAALSSQHEQMQATVAQQLSQIQQHKDQYNILKLKLGKESPSQGDGSQQNGLQTEELSQLREELDELRKQHAVLQTQLAERDALITTLQSSSQTTESPAGGSDNTELLQELEALRSQVQSQSSEISHLKTERQELLTRAEAEPSDTAPPSASAELESRLAAQTSETEKMKRSVAELEQQLAASTSTAAILQTEKEKLQSEVQESKKEQDDLLMLLADQDQKIHSLKKRLKDLGETVEDEDDLDTKDQTSDDDDEEEDEDDK
;
A
#
# COMPACT_ATOMS: atom_id res chain seq x y z
N MET A 1 -78.50 -21.21 16.39
CA MET A 1 -79.81 -21.86 16.08
C MET A 1 -79.75 -23.36 16.40
N ASN A 2 -79.74 -23.77 17.68
CA ASN A 2 -79.51 -25.18 18.07
C ASN A 2 -80.73 -25.86 18.73
N PHE A 3 -81.97 -25.50 18.37
CA PHE A 3 -83.17 -26.04 19.04
C PHE A 3 -84.14 -26.83 18.16
N LEU A 4 -83.84 -27.09 16.88
CA LEU A 4 -84.81 -27.72 15.96
C LEU A 4 -84.36 -29.03 15.27
N ARG A 5 -83.21 -29.63 15.64
CA ARG A 5 -82.70 -30.83 14.94
C ARG A 5 -83.11 -32.19 15.55
N GLY A 6 -84.05 -32.21 16.51
CA GLY A 6 -84.36 -33.40 17.31
C GLY A 6 -85.51 -34.31 16.83
N VAL A 7 -86.16 -34.05 15.68
CA VAL A 7 -87.49 -34.68 15.38
C VAL A 7 -87.57 -35.50 14.08
N MET A 8 -86.48 -35.73 13.34
CA MET A 8 -86.51 -36.70 12.23
C MET A 8 -85.35 -37.68 12.29
N GLY A 9 -85.69 -38.96 12.48
CA GLY A 9 -84.76 -40.07 12.50
C GLY A 9 -84.02 -40.21 11.17
N GLY A 10 -82.71 -40.02 11.21
CA GLY A 10 -81.74 -40.46 10.22
C GLY A 10 -80.64 -41.24 10.94
N GLN A 11 -80.15 -42.31 10.32
CA GLN A 11 -79.19 -43.29 10.83
C GLN A 11 -78.04 -42.67 11.65
N ALA A 12 -77.64 -43.37 12.72
CA ALA A 12 -76.45 -43.05 13.50
C ALA A 12 -75.23 -42.98 12.57
N ALA A 13 -74.63 -41.79 12.46
CA ALA A 13 -73.33 -41.64 11.84
C ALA A 13 -72.34 -42.52 12.62
N GLY A 14 -71.66 -43.44 11.92
CA GLY A 14 -70.57 -44.22 12.50
C GLY A 14 -69.47 -43.30 13.06
N PRO A 15 -68.54 -43.85 13.88
CA PRO A 15 -67.44 -43.05 14.42
C PRO A 15 -66.71 -42.32 13.30
N GLN A 16 -66.54 -41.01 13.42
CA GLN A 16 -65.75 -40.23 12.46
C GLN A 16 -64.33 -40.81 12.44
N PRO A 17 -63.76 -41.10 11.25
CA PRO A 17 -62.39 -41.61 11.16
C PRO A 17 -61.42 -40.60 11.77
N THR A 18 -60.39 -41.11 12.46
CA THR A 18 -59.35 -40.25 13.03
C THR A 18 -58.53 -39.57 11.92
N GLY A 19 -57.85 -38.46 12.23
CA GLY A 19 -56.99 -37.76 11.27
C GLY A 19 -55.94 -38.70 10.66
N ALA A 20 -55.31 -39.53 11.50
CA ALA A 20 -54.34 -40.54 11.08
C ALA A 20 -54.94 -41.61 10.15
N GLU A 21 -56.14 -42.14 10.45
CA GLU A 21 -56.81 -43.12 9.57
C GLU A 21 -57.19 -42.53 8.21
N THR A 22 -57.55 -41.24 8.19
CA THR A 22 -57.88 -40.53 6.95
C THR A 22 -56.63 -40.37 6.09
N ILE A 23 -55.50 -40.00 6.69
CA ILE A 23 -54.20 -39.87 6.00
C ILE A 23 -53.73 -41.22 5.46
N GLN A 24 -53.82 -42.30 6.25
CA GLN A 24 -53.43 -43.63 5.79
C GLN A 24 -54.25 -44.07 4.56
N LYS A 25 -55.57 -43.85 4.54
CA LYS A 25 -56.40 -44.16 3.36
C LYS A 25 -56.02 -43.35 2.13
N LEU A 26 -55.57 -42.11 2.30
CA LEU A 26 -55.07 -41.29 1.20
C LEU A 26 -53.72 -41.82 0.70
N CYS A 27 -52.80 -42.21 1.59
CA CYS A 27 -51.55 -42.88 1.23
C CYS A 27 -51.81 -44.18 0.45
N ASP A 28 -52.74 -45.01 0.90
CA ASP A 28 -53.10 -46.26 0.23
C ASP A 28 -53.66 -45.97 -1.19
N ARG A 29 -54.48 -44.92 -1.35
CA ARG A 29 -54.97 -44.50 -2.69
C ARG A 29 -53.85 -44.02 -3.59
N VAL A 30 -52.90 -43.25 -3.07
CA VAL A 30 -51.71 -42.80 -3.80
C VAL A 30 -50.88 -44.00 -4.27
N ALA A 31 -50.68 -45.00 -3.41
CA ALA A 31 -49.82 -46.14 -3.70
C ALA A 31 -50.50 -47.21 -4.59
N SER A 32 -51.80 -47.43 -4.46
CA SER A 32 -52.50 -48.55 -5.09
C SER A 32 -53.39 -48.19 -6.28
N SER A 33 -53.79 -46.92 -6.44
CA SER A 33 -54.66 -46.54 -7.55
C SER A 33 -53.90 -46.51 -8.87
N THR A 34 -54.46 -47.17 -9.89
CA THR A 34 -53.91 -47.17 -11.25
C THR A 34 -54.31 -45.93 -12.04
N LEU A 35 -55.41 -45.26 -11.67
CA LEU A 35 -55.88 -44.02 -12.31
C LEU A 35 -55.12 -42.81 -11.79
N LEU A 36 -54.53 -42.04 -12.72
CA LEU A 36 -53.79 -40.81 -12.42
C LEU A 36 -54.68 -39.78 -11.69
N GLU A 37 -55.94 -39.62 -12.12
CA GLU A 37 -56.89 -38.68 -11.50
C GLU A 37 -57.12 -39.01 -10.03
N ASP A 38 -57.29 -40.30 -9.69
CA ASP A 38 -57.46 -40.75 -8.31
C ASP A 38 -56.22 -40.51 -7.44
N ARG A 39 -55.02 -40.74 -7.99
CA ARG A 39 -53.76 -40.42 -7.30
C ARG A 39 -53.64 -38.91 -7.09
N ARG A 40 -53.92 -38.12 -8.13
CA ARG A 40 -53.83 -36.65 -8.07
C ARG A 40 -54.78 -36.06 -7.04
N ASP A 41 -56.02 -36.51 -6.99
CA ASP A 41 -57.00 -36.07 -6.01
C ASP A 41 -56.59 -36.44 -4.58
N ALA A 42 -56.00 -37.63 -4.40
CA ALA A 42 -55.47 -38.05 -3.11
C ALA A 42 -54.29 -37.18 -2.64
N VAL A 43 -53.34 -36.84 -3.54
CA VAL A 43 -52.23 -35.93 -3.23
C VAL A 43 -52.74 -34.51 -2.92
N ARG A 44 -53.74 -34.01 -3.68
CA ARG A 44 -54.36 -32.71 -3.39
C ARG A 44 -54.99 -32.68 -2.00
N ALA A 45 -55.64 -33.78 -1.59
CA ALA A 45 -56.17 -33.91 -0.23
C ALA A 45 -55.05 -33.95 0.82
N LEU A 46 -53.96 -34.70 0.59
CA LEU A 46 -52.79 -34.72 1.47
C LEU A 46 -52.16 -33.33 1.61
N LYS A 47 -52.04 -32.56 0.52
CA LYS A 47 -51.60 -31.16 0.55
C LYS A 47 -52.44 -30.34 1.52
N SER A 48 -53.76 -30.43 1.44
CA SER A 48 -54.66 -29.67 2.34
C SER A 48 -54.51 -30.06 3.82
N LEU A 49 -54.17 -31.33 4.10
CA LEU A 49 -54.00 -31.84 5.46
C LEU A 49 -52.59 -31.60 6.02
N SER A 50 -51.58 -31.41 5.15
CA SER A 50 -50.17 -31.31 5.53
C SER A 50 -49.84 -30.17 6.50
N LYS A 51 -50.55 -29.03 6.41
CA LYS A 51 -50.39 -27.92 7.36
C LYS A 51 -50.88 -28.27 8.77
N LYS A 52 -52.04 -28.91 8.87
CA LYS A 52 -52.72 -29.17 10.15
C LYS A 52 -52.25 -30.46 10.82
N TYR A 53 -51.92 -31.49 10.04
CA TYR A 53 -51.54 -32.83 10.48
C TYR A 53 -50.12 -33.15 10.02
N ARG A 54 -49.20 -32.20 10.22
CA ARG A 54 -47.83 -32.25 9.69
C ARG A 54 -47.08 -33.51 10.09
N MET A 55 -47.21 -33.93 11.36
CA MET A 55 -46.54 -35.12 11.88
C MET A 55 -47.05 -36.40 11.22
N GLU A 56 -48.37 -36.57 11.13
CA GLU A 56 -48.98 -37.76 10.56
C GLU A 56 -48.72 -37.84 9.05
N VAL A 57 -48.87 -36.72 8.33
CA VAL A 57 -48.58 -36.66 6.89
C VAL A 57 -47.09 -36.88 6.63
N GLY A 58 -46.18 -36.26 7.38
CA GLY A 58 -44.74 -36.47 7.20
C GLY A 58 -44.28 -37.90 7.51
N THR A 59 -44.88 -38.54 8.51
CA THR A 59 -44.52 -39.91 8.88
C THR A 59 -45.02 -40.94 7.87
N GLN A 60 -46.27 -40.79 7.39
CA GLN A 60 -46.96 -41.80 6.56
C GLN A 60 -46.87 -41.53 5.06
N ALA A 61 -46.87 -40.26 4.61
CA ALA A 61 -47.02 -39.91 3.19
C ALA A 61 -45.69 -39.60 2.48
N MET A 62 -44.63 -39.21 3.19
CA MET A 62 -43.39 -38.70 2.59
C MET A 62 -42.80 -39.64 1.51
N ASP A 63 -42.65 -40.94 1.81
CA ASP A 63 -42.06 -41.89 0.85
C ASP A 63 -42.97 -42.13 -0.37
N HIS A 64 -44.29 -42.06 -0.18
CA HIS A 64 -45.25 -42.13 -1.29
C HIS A 64 -45.18 -40.89 -2.18
N LEU A 65 -45.03 -39.70 -1.59
CA LEU A 65 -44.86 -38.44 -2.33
C LEU A 65 -43.56 -38.45 -3.15
N VAL A 66 -42.46 -38.96 -2.59
CA VAL A 66 -41.20 -39.13 -3.33
C VAL A 66 -41.36 -40.11 -4.49
N THR A 67 -42.07 -41.23 -4.29
CA THR A 67 -42.37 -42.19 -5.37
C THR A 67 -43.16 -41.54 -6.52
N ILE A 68 -44.11 -40.66 -6.22
CA ILE A 68 -44.85 -39.89 -7.25
C ILE A 68 -43.89 -39.03 -8.08
N LEU A 69 -42.96 -38.32 -7.42
CA LEU A 69 -41.97 -37.47 -8.10
C LEU A 69 -41.04 -38.25 -9.05
N GLN A 70 -40.87 -39.55 -8.82
CA GLN A 70 -40.10 -40.45 -9.68
C GLN A 70 -40.95 -41.02 -10.84
N THR A 71 -42.20 -41.39 -10.58
CA THR A 71 -43.02 -42.22 -11.49
C THR A 71 -44.01 -41.43 -12.34
N ASP A 72 -44.67 -40.41 -11.79
CA ASP A 72 -45.74 -39.65 -12.44
C ASP A 72 -45.24 -38.34 -13.09
N ARG A 73 -44.01 -38.35 -13.62
CA ARG A 73 -43.31 -37.17 -14.13
C ARG A 73 -43.99 -36.47 -15.32
N SER A 74 -44.86 -37.17 -16.04
CA SER A 74 -45.58 -36.60 -17.19
C SER A 74 -46.69 -35.62 -16.80
N ASP A 75 -47.07 -35.56 -15.52
CA ASP A 75 -48.20 -34.75 -15.04
C ASP A 75 -47.74 -33.65 -14.07
N SER A 76 -47.68 -32.40 -14.55
CA SER A 76 -47.17 -31.29 -13.74
C SER A 76 -48.05 -30.97 -12.53
N GLU A 77 -49.36 -31.23 -12.58
CA GLU A 77 -50.26 -30.98 -11.45
C GLU A 77 -49.95 -31.87 -10.24
N ILE A 78 -49.83 -33.19 -10.44
CA ILE A 78 -49.54 -34.11 -9.33
C ILE A 78 -48.12 -33.89 -8.77
N LEU A 79 -47.15 -33.56 -9.64
CA LEU A 79 -45.81 -33.17 -9.21
C LEU A 79 -45.85 -31.92 -8.32
N GLY A 80 -46.57 -30.87 -8.76
CA GLY A 80 -46.71 -29.64 -8.00
C GLY A 80 -47.36 -29.85 -6.64
N TYR A 81 -48.46 -30.61 -6.58
CA TYR A 81 -49.09 -30.93 -5.29
C TYR A 81 -48.17 -31.76 -4.39
N SER A 82 -47.38 -32.66 -4.95
CA SER A 82 -46.44 -33.49 -4.18
C SER A 82 -45.32 -32.64 -3.58
N LEU A 83 -44.74 -31.73 -4.36
CA LEU A 83 -43.70 -30.80 -3.92
C LEU A 83 -44.24 -29.82 -2.86
N ASP A 84 -45.43 -29.25 -3.07
CA ASP A 84 -46.07 -28.39 -2.06
C ASP A 84 -46.32 -29.14 -0.75
N THR A 85 -46.75 -30.40 -0.82
CA THR A 85 -46.98 -31.23 0.36
C THR A 85 -45.68 -31.51 1.08
N LEU A 86 -44.61 -31.86 0.37
CA LEU A 86 -43.27 -32.06 0.94
C LEU A 86 -42.71 -30.79 1.57
N TYR A 87 -42.90 -29.64 0.91
CA TYR A 87 -42.51 -28.35 1.44
C TYR A 87 -43.28 -28.04 2.74
N ASN A 88 -44.59 -28.24 2.80
CA ASN A 88 -45.36 -28.07 4.05
C ASN A 88 -44.93 -29.05 5.17
N ILE A 89 -44.42 -30.24 4.82
CA ILE A 89 -43.87 -31.19 5.80
C ILE A 89 -42.52 -30.71 6.33
N ILE A 90 -41.67 -30.10 5.48
CA ILE A 90 -40.28 -29.74 5.83
C ILE A 90 -40.18 -28.32 6.41
N CYS A 91 -41.02 -27.40 5.95
CA CYS A 91 -40.97 -25.98 6.25
C CYS A 91 -42.28 -25.51 6.90
N ASN A 92 -42.18 -24.53 7.80
CA ASN A 92 -43.34 -23.88 8.42
C ASN A 92 -43.25 -22.36 8.21
N ASP A 93 -43.72 -21.89 7.06
CA ASP A 93 -43.69 -20.46 6.71
C ASP A 93 -44.96 -19.70 7.16
N GLU A 94 -45.71 -20.18 8.17
CA GLU A 94 -46.81 -19.41 8.79
C GLU A 94 -46.28 -18.32 9.75
N GLU A 95 -45.28 -17.55 9.31
CA GLU A 95 -44.75 -16.38 10.03
C GLU A 95 -45.55 -15.08 9.75
N GLU A 96 -46.54 -15.07 8.84
CA GLU A 96 -47.23 -13.84 8.42
C GLU A 96 -48.51 -13.48 9.23
N GLU A 97 -49.03 -14.34 10.11
CA GLU A 97 -50.25 -14.05 10.91
C GLU A 97 -50.21 -14.57 12.37
N GLN A 98 -49.03 -14.75 12.97
CA GLN A 98 -48.94 -15.13 14.38
C GLN A 98 -48.77 -13.90 15.28
N ASP A 99 -49.84 -13.55 16.00
CA ASP A 99 -49.80 -12.63 17.14
C ASP A 99 -48.61 -12.99 18.06
N GLU A 100 -47.86 -11.99 18.54
CA GLU A 100 -46.64 -12.06 19.38
C GLU A 100 -46.82 -12.76 20.77
N SER A 101 -47.76 -13.70 20.90
CA SER A 101 -48.22 -14.32 22.15
C SER A 101 -48.06 -15.84 22.21
N GLU A 102 -47.42 -16.49 21.24
CA GLU A 102 -47.19 -17.94 21.32
C GLU A 102 -45.95 -18.30 22.17
N ASP A 103 -46.13 -19.25 23.09
CA ASP A 103 -45.14 -19.76 24.04
C ASP A 103 -43.87 -20.30 23.36
N GLU A 104 -42.67 -19.99 23.89
CA GLU A 104 -41.36 -20.51 23.44
C GLU A 104 -41.29 -22.04 23.24
N ASN A 105 -42.19 -22.78 23.91
CA ASN A 105 -42.26 -24.23 23.85
C ASN A 105 -42.86 -24.76 22.54
N THR A 106 -43.75 -23.99 21.90
CA THR A 106 -44.40 -24.37 20.63
C THR A 106 -43.42 -24.21 19.46
N GLN A 107 -42.66 -23.11 19.45
CA GLN A 107 -41.60 -22.85 18.45
C GLN A 107 -40.51 -23.93 18.46
N LYS A 108 -40.14 -24.40 19.66
CA LYS A 108 -39.14 -25.45 19.83
C LYS A 108 -39.59 -26.81 19.30
N GLN A 109 -40.86 -27.15 19.54
CA GLN A 109 -41.45 -28.38 18.99
C GLN A 109 -41.55 -28.33 17.46
N THR A 110 -41.84 -27.16 16.87
CA THR A 110 -41.91 -27.03 15.41
C THR A 110 -40.54 -27.13 14.75
N ASP A 111 -39.49 -26.61 15.39
CA ASP A 111 -38.12 -26.72 14.90
C ASP A 111 -37.62 -28.17 14.96
N ASP A 112 -37.95 -28.90 16.02
CA ASP A 112 -37.64 -30.33 16.15
C ASP A 112 -38.29 -31.16 15.03
N LEU A 113 -39.53 -30.82 14.61
CA LEU A 113 -40.21 -31.48 13.49
C LEU A 113 -39.57 -31.15 12.13
N CYS A 114 -39.17 -29.90 11.90
CA CYS A 114 -38.44 -29.49 10.69
C CYS A 114 -37.14 -30.29 10.55
N ALA A 115 -36.35 -30.38 11.62
CA ALA A 115 -35.10 -31.12 11.64
C ALA A 115 -35.33 -32.62 11.38
N LEU A 116 -36.29 -33.24 12.08
CA LEU A 116 -36.63 -34.65 11.94
C LEU A 116 -37.00 -35.02 10.49
N PHE A 117 -37.91 -34.25 9.86
CA PHE A 117 -38.34 -34.55 8.50
C PHE A 117 -37.29 -34.19 7.46
N THR A 118 -36.46 -33.18 7.71
CA THR A 118 -35.29 -32.89 6.87
C THR A 118 -34.33 -34.08 6.90
N GLU A 119 -33.96 -34.58 8.07
CA GLU A 119 -33.08 -35.74 8.21
C GLU A 119 -33.67 -36.98 7.53
N LYS A 120 -34.96 -37.26 7.74
CA LYS A 120 -35.67 -38.36 7.08
C LYS A 120 -35.64 -38.21 5.56
N PHE A 121 -35.81 -37.00 5.03
CA PHE A 121 -35.74 -36.74 3.60
C PHE A 121 -34.31 -36.98 3.08
N LEU A 122 -33.28 -36.58 3.82
CA LEU A 122 -31.86 -36.68 3.44
C LEU A 122 -31.22 -38.07 3.63
N GLN A 123 -31.95 -39.06 4.17
CA GLN A 123 -31.46 -40.44 4.27
C GLN A 123 -31.07 -41.04 2.91
N ASP A 124 -31.74 -40.60 1.85
CA ASP A 124 -31.45 -41.00 0.47
C ASP A 124 -31.00 -39.78 -0.35
N PRO A 125 -29.69 -39.68 -0.70
CA PRO A 125 -29.15 -38.58 -1.49
C PRO A 125 -29.78 -38.44 -2.88
N GLU A 126 -30.34 -39.52 -3.45
CA GLU A 126 -30.98 -39.48 -4.77
C GLU A 126 -32.23 -38.58 -4.78
N ARG A 127 -32.82 -38.32 -3.61
CA ARG A 127 -33.95 -37.39 -3.48
C ARG A 127 -33.55 -35.95 -3.79
N ILE A 128 -32.32 -35.55 -3.46
CA ILE A 128 -31.81 -34.22 -3.80
C ILE A 128 -31.50 -34.13 -5.29
N THR A 129 -30.88 -35.16 -5.89
CA THR A 129 -30.62 -35.17 -7.33
C THR A 129 -31.92 -35.23 -8.15
N LEU A 130 -32.95 -35.89 -7.62
CA LEU A 130 -34.31 -35.86 -8.15
C LEU A 130 -34.87 -34.43 -8.16
N LEU A 131 -34.76 -33.69 -7.05
CA LEU A 131 -35.18 -32.28 -6.98
C LEU A 131 -34.43 -31.41 -7.99
N LEU A 132 -33.11 -31.58 -8.12
CA LEU A 132 -32.32 -30.86 -9.13
C LEU A 132 -32.81 -31.13 -10.57
N THR A 133 -33.25 -32.36 -10.84
CA THR A 133 -33.82 -32.73 -12.15
C THR A 133 -35.19 -32.10 -12.36
N LEU A 134 -36.03 -32.04 -11.32
CA LEU A 134 -37.36 -31.40 -11.40
C LEU A 134 -37.28 -29.88 -11.58
N LEU A 135 -36.17 -29.24 -11.15
CA LEU A 135 -35.94 -27.81 -11.39
C LEU A 135 -35.71 -27.48 -12.88
N GLU A 136 -35.32 -28.46 -13.69
CA GLU A 136 -35.17 -28.28 -15.15
C GLU A 136 -36.54 -28.11 -15.85
N GLU A 137 -37.63 -28.59 -15.24
CA GLU A 137 -38.98 -28.42 -15.77
C GLU A 137 -39.39 -26.94 -15.78
N PHE A 138 -39.89 -26.44 -16.92
CA PHE A 138 -40.29 -25.03 -17.05
C PHE A 138 -41.68 -24.73 -16.48
N ASP A 139 -42.46 -25.75 -16.13
CA ASP A 139 -43.79 -25.56 -15.52
C ASP A 139 -43.67 -24.83 -14.17
N PHE A 140 -44.42 -23.74 -14.03
CA PHE A 140 -44.40 -22.90 -12.83
C PHE A 140 -44.78 -23.70 -11.57
N HIS A 141 -45.76 -24.59 -11.67
CA HIS A 141 -46.28 -25.38 -10.55
C HIS A 141 -45.34 -26.49 -10.11
N VAL A 142 -44.31 -26.80 -10.90
CA VAL A 142 -43.26 -27.76 -10.52
C VAL A 142 -42.02 -27.00 -10.04
N ARG A 143 -41.53 -26.06 -10.84
CA ARG A 143 -40.27 -25.36 -10.57
C ARG A 143 -40.33 -24.54 -9.29
N TRP A 144 -41.39 -23.75 -9.08
CA TRP A 144 -41.48 -22.86 -7.92
C TRP A 144 -41.52 -23.62 -6.59
N PRO A 145 -42.39 -24.63 -6.39
CA PRO A 145 -42.36 -25.45 -5.18
C PRO A 145 -41.06 -26.22 -4.99
N ALA A 146 -40.41 -26.67 -6.07
CA ALA A 146 -39.09 -27.33 -5.98
C ALA A 146 -38.00 -26.37 -5.48
N VAL A 147 -37.99 -25.10 -5.94
CA VAL A 147 -37.06 -24.05 -5.46
C VAL A 147 -37.28 -23.83 -3.96
N LYS A 148 -38.54 -23.65 -3.54
CA LYS A 148 -38.89 -23.44 -2.13
C LYS A 148 -38.49 -24.61 -1.24
N LEU A 149 -38.79 -25.84 -1.67
CA LEU A 149 -38.42 -27.05 -0.96
C LEU A 149 -36.91 -27.19 -0.81
N LEU A 150 -36.15 -27.00 -1.88
CA LEU A 150 -34.69 -27.10 -1.84
C LEU A 150 -34.07 -26.01 -0.96
N THR A 151 -34.64 -24.80 -0.99
CA THR A 151 -34.23 -23.70 -0.10
C THR A 151 -34.47 -24.04 1.38
N ALA A 152 -35.64 -24.61 1.71
CA ALA A 152 -35.94 -25.05 3.07
C ALA A 152 -34.98 -26.15 3.57
N LEU A 153 -34.64 -27.11 2.72
CA LEU A 153 -33.66 -28.15 3.02
C LEU A 153 -32.26 -27.55 3.28
N LEU A 154 -31.84 -26.57 2.47
CA LEU A 154 -30.57 -25.86 2.66
C LEU A 154 -30.55 -25.01 3.94
N LYS A 155 -31.67 -24.39 4.33
CA LYS A 155 -31.78 -23.65 5.60
C LYS A 155 -31.62 -24.57 6.81
N SER A 156 -32.19 -25.77 6.74
CA SER A 156 -32.19 -26.75 7.85
C SER A 156 -30.87 -27.52 7.97
N GLN A 157 -30.39 -28.14 6.90
CA GLN A 157 -29.19 -29.01 6.88
C GLN A 157 -28.20 -28.61 5.79
N GLY A 158 -27.79 -27.33 5.80
CA GLY A 158 -27.00 -26.71 4.72
C GLY A 158 -25.76 -27.48 4.30
N ALA A 159 -24.89 -27.89 5.23
CA ALA A 159 -23.63 -28.56 4.89
C ALA A 159 -23.84 -29.91 4.18
N GLN A 160 -24.82 -30.69 4.61
CA GLN A 160 -25.13 -32.00 4.01
C GLN A 160 -25.70 -31.83 2.60
N VAL A 161 -26.69 -30.94 2.44
CA VAL A 161 -27.35 -30.69 1.15
C VAL A 161 -26.36 -30.07 0.14
N GLN A 162 -25.54 -29.11 0.58
CA GLN A 162 -24.46 -28.53 -0.22
C GLN A 162 -23.47 -29.60 -0.70
N GLY A 163 -23.10 -30.56 0.17
CA GLY A 163 -22.23 -31.68 -0.18
C GLY A 163 -22.81 -32.55 -1.30
N ILE A 164 -24.10 -32.87 -1.22
CA ILE A 164 -24.80 -33.68 -2.24
C ILE A 164 -24.89 -32.92 -3.58
N ILE A 165 -25.23 -31.63 -3.55
CA ILE A 165 -25.33 -30.80 -4.77
C ILE A 165 -23.94 -30.64 -5.42
N LEU A 166 -22.88 -30.47 -4.62
CA LEU A 166 -21.53 -30.27 -5.13
C LEU A 166 -20.97 -31.48 -5.89
N VAL A 167 -21.30 -32.70 -5.44
CA VAL A 167 -20.87 -33.94 -6.13
C VAL A 167 -21.79 -34.31 -7.29
N SER A 168 -22.99 -33.71 -7.38
CA SER A 168 -23.92 -33.93 -8.48
C SER A 168 -23.41 -33.25 -9.76
N PRO A 169 -23.30 -33.98 -10.88
CA PRO A 169 -22.91 -33.38 -12.16
C PRO A 169 -23.83 -32.20 -12.53
N MET A 170 -23.22 -31.07 -12.87
CA MET A 170 -23.90 -29.81 -13.19
C MET A 170 -24.93 -29.37 -12.13
N GLY A 171 -24.76 -29.79 -10.87
CA GLY A 171 -25.72 -29.48 -9.80
C GLY A 171 -25.84 -27.97 -9.56
N VAL A 172 -24.71 -27.28 -9.38
CA VAL A 172 -24.68 -25.83 -9.16
C VAL A 172 -25.06 -25.05 -10.42
N SER A 173 -24.58 -25.47 -11.60
CA SER A 173 -24.88 -24.81 -12.88
C SER A 173 -26.39 -24.80 -13.19
N ARG A 174 -27.10 -25.91 -12.94
CA ARG A 174 -28.57 -25.96 -13.09
C ARG A 174 -29.31 -25.00 -12.17
N LEU A 175 -28.79 -24.79 -10.96
CA LEU A 175 -29.37 -23.82 -10.03
C LEU A 175 -29.10 -22.37 -10.45
N MET A 176 -27.99 -22.12 -11.16
CA MET A 176 -27.69 -20.80 -11.72
C MET A 176 -28.65 -20.39 -12.83
N ASP A 177 -29.20 -21.34 -13.59
CA ASP A 177 -30.20 -21.08 -14.64
C ASP A 177 -31.50 -20.48 -14.08
N LEU A 178 -31.79 -20.65 -12.79
CA LEU A 178 -32.94 -20.02 -12.13
C LEU A 178 -32.87 -18.48 -12.18
N LEU A 179 -31.66 -17.90 -12.23
CA LEU A 179 -31.49 -16.45 -12.38
C LEU A 179 -31.82 -15.95 -13.79
N ALA A 180 -31.86 -16.84 -14.77
CA ALA A 180 -32.25 -16.53 -16.14
C ALA A 180 -33.76 -16.77 -16.40
N ASP A 181 -34.53 -17.18 -15.39
CA ASP A 181 -35.96 -17.38 -15.56
C ASP A 181 -36.68 -16.03 -15.78
N SER A 182 -37.47 -15.95 -16.84
CA SER A 182 -38.24 -14.74 -17.19
C SER A 182 -39.28 -14.33 -16.13
N ARG A 183 -39.65 -15.25 -15.23
CA ARG A 183 -40.65 -15.01 -14.18
C ARG A 183 -39.94 -14.55 -12.91
N GLU A 184 -40.17 -13.29 -12.54
CA GLU A 184 -39.53 -12.65 -11.37
C GLU A 184 -39.70 -13.46 -10.08
N VAL A 185 -40.86 -14.08 -9.85
CA VAL A 185 -41.10 -14.91 -8.66
C VAL A 185 -40.10 -16.06 -8.54
N ILE A 186 -39.80 -16.76 -9.64
CA ILE A 186 -38.82 -17.86 -9.64
C ILE A 186 -37.40 -17.32 -9.55
N ARG A 187 -37.09 -16.25 -10.29
CA ARG A 187 -35.78 -15.60 -10.25
C ARG A 187 -35.43 -15.15 -8.83
N ASN A 188 -36.36 -14.49 -8.16
CA ASN A 188 -36.19 -13.93 -6.82
C ASN A 188 -36.06 -15.03 -5.76
N ASP A 189 -36.93 -16.06 -5.79
CA ASP A 189 -36.76 -17.23 -4.90
C ASP A 189 -35.48 -18.02 -5.23
N GLY A 190 -35.03 -17.99 -6.49
CA GLY A 190 -33.73 -18.51 -6.92
C GLY A 190 -32.55 -17.78 -6.27
N LEU A 191 -32.63 -16.46 -6.07
CA LEU A 191 -31.64 -15.70 -5.30
C LEU A 191 -31.55 -16.20 -3.85
N LEU A 192 -32.71 -16.38 -3.19
CA LEU A 192 -32.78 -16.90 -1.82
C LEU A 192 -32.19 -18.31 -1.71
N LEU A 193 -32.47 -19.18 -2.70
CA LEU A 193 -31.87 -20.50 -2.79
C LEU A 193 -30.34 -20.40 -2.87
N LEU A 194 -29.82 -19.58 -3.78
CA LEU A 194 -28.38 -19.40 -3.97
C LEU A 194 -27.69 -18.78 -2.75
N GLN A 195 -28.36 -17.91 -1.99
CA GLN A 195 -27.84 -17.42 -0.72
C GLN A 195 -27.59 -18.57 0.26
N GLN A 196 -28.54 -19.48 0.44
CA GLN A 196 -28.38 -20.63 1.34
C GLN A 196 -27.37 -21.64 0.79
N LEU A 197 -27.34 -21.83 -0.52
CA LEU A 197 -26.38 -22.72 -1.19
C LEU A 197 -24.93 -22.25 -1.03
N THR A 198 -24.68 -20.95 -1.09
CA THR A 198 -23.33 -20.35 -1.02
C THR A 198 -22.85 -20.08 0.40
N ARG A 199 -23.73 -20.18 1.40
CA ARG A 199 -23.43 -19.88 2.80
C ARG A 199 -22.36 -20.82 3.36
N GLY A 200 -21.20 -20.28 3.72
CA GLY A 200 -20.12 -21.01 4.39
C GLY A 200 -19.37 -22.03 3.53
N ASN A 201 -19.59 -22.05 2.21
CA ASN A 201 -19.01 -23.06 1.32
C ASN A 201 -18.15 -22.45 0.21
N ALA A 202 -16.84 -22.40 0.42
CA ALA A 202 -15.90 -21.76 -0.50
C ALA A 202 -15.84 -22.43 -1.90
N ALA A 203 -16.09 -23.75 -1.99
CA ALA A 203 -16.07 -24.46 -3.27
C ALA A 203 -17.26 -24.04 -4.13
N ILE A 204 -18.47 -24.04 -3.56
CA ILE A 204 -19.68 -23.61 -4.27
C ILE A 204 -19.60 -22.13 -4.64
N GLN A 205 -19.13 -21.27 -3.73
CA GLN A 205 -18.94 -19.84 -4.02
C GLN A 205 -18.05 -19.60 -5.25
N LYS A 206 -16.99 -20.40 -5.43
CA LYS A 206 -16.13 -20.30 -6.62
C LYS A 206 -16.87 -20.73 -7.89
N ILE A 207 -17.59 -21.86 -7.84
CA ILE A 207 -18.37 -22.35 -8.99
C ILE A 207 -19.43 -21.32 -9.40
N VAL A 208 -20.19 -20.79 -8.44
CA VAL A 208 -21.20 -19.75 -8.70
C VAL A 208 -20.57 -18.50 -9.33
N ALA A 209 -19.39 -18.08 -8.86
CA ALA A 209 -18.67 -16.96 -9.48
C ALA A 209 -18.23 -17.25 -10.92
N PHE A 210 -17.77 -18.47 -11.22
CA PHE A 210 -17.42 -18.90 -12.59
C PHE A 210 -18.62 -18.98 -13.53
N GLU A 211 -19.81 -19.28 -13.01
CA GLU A 211 -21.08 -19.29 -13.74
C GLU A 211 -21.67 -17.88 -13.94
N ASN A 212 -20.81 -16.88 -14.02
CA ASN A 212 -21.13 -15.47 -14.29
C ASN A 212 -22.11 -14.82 -13.30
N ALA A 213 -22.09 -15.23 -12.02
CA ALA A 213 -22.99 -14.67 -11.01
C ALA A 213 -22.76 -13.16 -10.79
N PHE A 214 -21.52 -12.69 -10.82
CA PHE A 214 -21.21 -11.28 -10.54
C PHE A 214 -21.87 -10.33 -11.56
N GLU A 215 -21.71 -10.57 -12.85
CA GLU A 215 -22.36 -9.77 -13.90
C GLU A 215 -23.89 -9.77 -13.72
N ARG A 216 -24.50 -10.95 -13.61
CA ARG A 216 -25.96 -11.10 -13.50
C ARG A 216 -26.54 -10.40 -12.27
N LEU A 217 -25.91 -10.55 -11.10
CA LEU A 217 -26.39 -9.92 -9.87
C LEU A 217 -26.25 -8.40 -9.94
N LEU A 218 -25.16 -7.90 -10.52
CA LEU A 218 -24.98 -6.46 -10.72
C LEU A 218 -25.96 -5.88 -11.74
N ASP A 219 -26.31 -6.64 -12.78
CA ASP A 219 -27.35 -6.26 -13.74
C ASP A 219 -28.72 -6.15 -13.07
N ILE A 220 -29.13 -7.17 -12.30
CA ILE A 220 -30.38 -7.13 -11.53
C ILE A 220 -30.40 -5.91 -10.59
N ILE A 221 -29.31 -5.66 -9.85
CA ILE A 221 -29.22 -4.47 -8.98
C ILE A 221 -29.39 -3.17 -9.78
N THR A 222 -28.82 -3.10 -10.99
CA THR A 222 -28.91 -1.90 -11.83
C THR A 222 -30.32 -1.71 -12.38
N GLU A 223 -30.96 -2.79 -12.87
CA GLU A 223 -32.32 -2.79 -13.41
C GLU A 223 -33.38 -2.42 -12.36
N GLU A 224 -33.20 -2.86 -11.11
CA GLU A 224 -34.09 -2.58 -9.99
C GLU A 224 -33.86 -1.19 -9.35
N GLY A 225 -32.96 -0.36 -9.90
CA GLY A 225 -32.72 1.01 -9.42
C GLY A 225 -31.69 1.15 -8.30
N SER A 226 -30.71 0.24 -8.22
CA SER A 226 -29.62 0.26 -7.24
C SER A 226 -30.12 0.40 -5.80
N SER A 227 -29.68 1.41 -5.03
CA SER A 227 -30.05 1.54 -3.62
C SER A 227 -31.56 1.74 -3.40
N ASP A 228 -32.26 2.28 -4.39
CA ASP A 228 -33.70 2.54 -4.34
C ASP A 228 -34.55 1.29 -4.66
N GLY A 229 -33.90 0.18 -5.04
CA GLY A 229 -34.59 -1.09 -5.27
C GLY A 229 -35.17 -1.70 -3.99
N GLY A 230 -36.13 -2.61 -4.17
CA GLY A 230 -36.77 -3.31 -3.06
C GLY A 230 -35.91 -4.42 -2.43
N ILE A 231 -36.58 -5.39 -1.82
CA ILE A 231 -35.97 -6.58 -1.19
C ILE A 231 -35.11 -7.38 -2.18
N VAL A 232 -35.44 -7.37 -3.47
CA VAL A 232 -34.65 -8.06 -4.51
C VAL A 232 -33.21 -7.57 -4.55
N VAL A 233 -32.97 -6.27 -4.38
CA VAL A 233 -31.61 -5.71 -4.33
C VAL A 233 -30.89 -6.16 -3.06
N GLU A 234 -31.57 -6.14 -1.91
CA GLU A 234 -31.03 -6.68 -0.66
C GLU A 234 -30.57 -8.13 -0.84
N ASP A 235 -31.40 -8.96 -1.47
CA ASP A 235 -31.10 -10.37 -1.72
C ASP A 235 -29.90 -10.57 -2.63
N CYS A 236 -29.77 -9.75 -3.69
CA CYS A 236 -28.60 -9.77 -4.55
C CYS A 236 -27.34 -9.36 -3.77
N LEU A 237 -27.41 -8.32 -2.94
CA LEU A 237 -26.28 -7.83 -2.14
C LEU A 237 -25.83 -8.84 -1.09
N LEU A 238 -26.77 -9.53 -0.42
CA LEU A 238 -26.48 -10.62 0.51
C LEU A 238 -25.81 -11.81 -0.19
N LEU A 239 -26.26 -12.17 -1.40
CA LEU A 239 -25.61 -13.19 -2.20
C LEU A 239 -24.19 -12.79 -2.61
N LEU A 240 -24.00 -11.56 -3.11
CA LEU A 240 -22.66 -11.01 -3.39
C LEU A 240 -21.76 -11.04 -2.16
N LEU A 241 -22.31 -10.74 -0.98
CA LEU A 241 -21.56 -10.77 0.28
C LEU A 241 -21.12 -12.18 0.62
N ASN A 242 -21.99 -13.18 0.45
CA ASN A 242 -21.61 -14.59 0.63
C ASN A 242 -20.50 -15.02 -0.34
N LEU A 243 -20.54 -14.54 -1.59
CA LEU A 243 -19.54 -14.88 -2.60
C LEU A 243 -18.17 -14.25 -2.35
N LEU A 244 -18.10 -13.08 -1.71
CA LEU A 244 -16.86 -12.31 -1.55
C LEU A 244 -16.26 -12.39 -0.13
N LYS A 245 -17.09 -12.50 0.91
CA LYS A 245 -16.62 -12.48 2.30
C LYS A 245 -15.78 -13.71 2.61
N ASN A 246 -14.57 -13.48 3.11
CA ASN A 246 -13.58 -14.52 3.42
C ASN A 246 -13.20 -15.42 2.23
N ASN A 247 -13.38 -14.97 0.99
CA ASN A 247 -13.03 -15.72 -0.22
C ASN A 247 -12.08 -14.90 -1.12
N SER A 248 -10.78 -15.04 -0.88
CA SER A 248 -9.74 -14.30 -1.59
C SER A 248 -9.72 -14.57 -3.11
N SER A 249 -10.05 -15.79 -3.53
CA SER A 249 -10.15 -16.16 -4.95
C SER A 249 -11.24 -15.37 -5.65
N ASN A 250 -12.42 -15.29 -5.03
CA ASN A 250 -13.55 -14.56 -5.59
C ASN A 250 -13.33 -13.05 -5.53
N GLN A 251 -12.69 -12.50 -4.49
CA GLN A 251 -12.32 -11.10 -4.45
C GLN A 251 -11.36 -10.74 -5.58
N ASN A 252 -10.35 -11.57 -5.84
CA ASN A 252 -9.44 -11.38 -6.97
C ASN A 252 -10.19 -11.47 -8.31
N PHE A 253 -11.06 -12.47 -8.50
CA PHE A 253 -11.87 -12.60 -9.70
C PHE A 253 -12.79 -11.38 -9.91
N PHE A 254 -13.41 -10.88 -8.84
CA PHE A 254 -14.26 -9.69 -8.87
C PHE A 254 -13.48 -8.43 -9.30
N LYS A 255 -12.24 -8.29 -8.83
CA LYS A 255 -11.35 -7.19 -9.20
C LYS A 255 -10.87 -7.31 -10.65
N GLU A 256 -10.35 -8.47 -11.05
CA GLU A 256 -9.85 -8.70 -12.42
C GLU A 256 -10.96 -8.62 -13.48
N GLY A 257 -12.19 -9.02 -13.12
CA GLY A 257 -13.38 -8.84 -13.95
C GLY A 257 -13.88 -7.40 -14.06
N SER A 258 -13.14 -6.42 -13.51
CA SER A 258 -13.50 -4.99 -13.55
C SER A 258 -14.86 -4.65 -12.91
N TYR A 259 -15.36 -5.48 -11.99
CA TYR A 259 -16.66 -5.27 -11.37
C TYR A 259 -16.66 -4.18 -10.29
N ILE A 260 -15.49 -3.78 -9.75
CA ILE A 260 -15.38 -2.70 -8.76
C ILE A 260 -15.94 -1.38 -9.30
N GLN A 261 -15.75 -1.08 -10.59
CA GLN A 261 -16.25 0.16 -11.19
C GLN A 261 -17.79 0.22 -11.23
N ARG A 262 -18.46 -0.95 -11.24
CA ARG A 262 -19.92 -1.06 -11.17
C ARG A 262 -20.49 -0.76 -9.78
N MET A 263 -19.63 -0.66 -8.76
CA MET A 263 -20.04 -0.23 -7.41
C MET A 263 -20.19 1.29 -7.29
N LYS A 264 -19.57 2.08 -8.19
CA LYS A 264 -19.62 3.55 -8.11
C LYS A 264 -21.05 4.11 -8.18
N PRO A 265 -21.91 3.72 -9.13
CA PRO A 265 -23.26 4.27 -9.26
C PRO A 265 -24.15 4.05 -8.02
N TRP A 266 -23.86 3.03 -7.20
CA TRP A 266 -24.58 2.78 -5.95
C TRP A 266 -24.55 3.96 -4.97
N PHE A 267 -23.50 4.77 -5.07
CA PHE A 267 -23.21 5.86 -4.15
C PHE A 267 -23.53 7.24 -4.75
N GLU A 268 -24.20 7.27 -5.90
CA GLU A 268 -24.73 8.50 -6.52
C GLU A 268 -26.10 8.81 -5.91
N VAL A 269 -26.11 9.28 -4.65
CA VAL A 269 -27.32 9.76 -3.97
C VAL A 269 -27.63 11.20 -4.37
N GLY A 270 -28.87 11.45 -4.78
CA GLY A 270 -29.32 12.72 -5.36
C GLY A 270 -29.30 13.93 -4.40
N ASP A 271 -29.49 15.13 -4.94
CA ASP A 271 -29.32 16.40 -4.21
C ASP A 271 -30.36 16.61 -3.08
N ASP A 272 -31.59 16.10 -3.23
CA ASP A 272 -32.64 16.14 -2.21
C ASP A 272 -32.54 14.93 -1.27
N ASN A 273 -31.51 14.93 -0.41
CA ASN A 273 -31.19 13.84 0.52
C ASN A 273 -32.16 13.68 1.72
N SER A 274 -33.42 14.12 1.62
CA SER A 274 -34.42 13.98 2.68
C SER A 274 -35.38 12.83 2.41
N GLY A 275 -35.69 12.02 3.43
CA GLY A 275 -36.77 11.02 3.37
C GLY A 275 -36.37 9.65 2.84
N TRP A 276 -35.18 9.15 3.22
CA TRP A 276 -34.74 7.80 2.85
C TRP A 276 -35.65 6.73 3.46
N SER A 277 -36.05 5.75 2.64
CA SER A 277 -36.81 4.59 3.12
C SER A 277 -35.91 3.66 3.95
N ALA A 278 -36.51 2.86 4.83
CA ALA A 278 -35.77 1.85 5.59
C ALA A 278 -35.02 0.87 4.66
N GLN A 279 -35.66 0.47 3.55
CA GLN A 279 -35.06 -0.42 2.56
C GLN A 279 -33.83 0.20 1.89
N LYS A 280 -33.89 1.48 1.50
CA LYS A 280 -32.75 2.19 0.91
C LYS A 280 -31.55 2.22 1.85
N VAL A 281 -31.81 2.47 3.14
CA VAL A 281 -30.79 2.43 4.19
C VAL A 281 -30.17 1.03 4.30
N THR A 282 -30.99 -0.03 4.36
CA THR A 282 -30.51 -1.43 4.39
C THR A 282 -29.64 -1.78 3.18
N ASN A 283 -30.10 -1.46 1.96
CA ASN A 283 -29.38 -1.71 0.72
C ASN A 283 -28.03 -0.99 0.73
N LEU A 284 -28.00 0.29 1.10
CA LEU A 284 -26.77 1.08 1.09
C LEU A 284 -25.78 0.61 2.17
N HIS A 285 -26.26 0.14 3.33
CA HIS A 285 -25.41 -0.52 4.33
C HIS A 285 -24.72 -1.75 3.75
N LEU A 286 -25.44 -2.63 3.05
CA LEU A 286 -24.86 -3.81 2.42
C LEU A 286 -23.89 -3.45 1.28
N MET A 287 -24.21 -2.42 0.49
CA MET A 287 -23.31 -1.90 -0.55
C MET A 287 -21.99 -1.39 0.05
N LEU A 288 -22.04 -0.63 1.14
CA LEU A 288 -20.84 -0.19 1.89
C LEU A 288 -20.05 -1.39 2.44
N GLN A 289 -20.74 -2.38 3.00
CA GLN A 289 -20.09 -3.62 3.48
C GLN A 289 -19.38 -4.39 2.37
N LEU A 290 -19.94 -4.45 1.15
CA LEU A 290 -19.27 -5.08 0.00
C LEU A 290 -17.97 -4.35 -0.36
N VAL A 291 -17.97 -3.01 -0.36
CA VAL A 291 -16.74 -2.23 -0.56
C VAL A 291 -15.71 -2.57 0.52
N ARG A 292 -16.12 -2.59 1.79
CA ARG A 292 -15.26 -2.94 2.94
C ARG A 292 -14.68 -4.35 2.85
N VAL A 293 -15.45 -5.33 2.37
CA VAL A 293 -14.95 -6.71 2.17
C VAL A 293 -13.78 -6.75 1.19
N MET A 294 -13.80 -5.93 0.14
CA MET A 294 -12.73 -5.87 -0.85
C MET A 294 -11.42 -5.26 -0.31
N VAL A 295 -11.52 -4.35 0.66
CA VAL A 295 -10.36 -3.64 1.25
C VAL A 295 -10.13 -3.95 2.73
N SER A 296 -10.67 -5.07 3.20
CA SER A 296 -10.59 -5.46 4.61
C SER A 296 -9.13 -5.59 5.07
N PRO A 297 -8.77 -5.07 6.27
CA PRO A 297 -7.43 -5.24 6.84
C PRO A 297 -7.05 -6.70 7.13
N VAL A 298 -8.01 -7.63 7.12
CA VAL A 298 -7.81 -9.06 7.32
C VAL A 298 -7.37 -9.77 6.03
N ASN A 299 -7.62 -9.16 4.87
CA ASN A 299 -7.18 -9.69 3.58
C ASN A 299 -5.64 -9.61 3.46
N SER A 300 -5.08 -10.30 2.46
CA SER A 300 -3.64 -10.16 2.19
C SER A 300 -3.31 -8.72 1.80
N PRO A 301 -2.19 -8.14 2.29
CA PRO A 301 -1.86 -6.73 2.03
C PRO A 301 -1.84 -6.36 0.55
N GLY A 302 -1.37 -7.28 -0.32
CA GLY A 302 -1.34 -7.07 -1.77
C GLY A 302 -2.73 -7.03 -2.42
N ALA A 303 -3.67 -7.88 -1.97
CA ALA A 303 -5.04 -7.87 -2.48
C ALA A 303 -5.77 -6.58 -2.10
N THR A 304 -5.66 -6.16 -0.83
CA THR A 304 -6.22 -4.89 -0.34
C THR A 304 -5.65 -3.70 -1.12
N ALA A 305 -4.32 -3.59 -1.23
CA ALA A 305 -3.69 -2.48 -1.93
C ALA A 305 -4.10 -2.40 -3.41
N SER A 306 -4.22 -3.55 -4.10
CA SER A 306 -4.69 -3.60 -5.48
C SER A 306 -6.13 -3.11 -5.62
N CYS A 307 -7.03 -3.51 -4.72
CA CYS A 307 -8.41 -3.05 -4.71
C CYS A 307 -8.49 -1.54 -4.39
N GLN A 308 -7.77 -1.06 -3.38
CA GLN A 308 -7.71 0.36 -3.02
C GLN A 308 -7.28 1.24 -4.20
N LYS A 309 -6.29 0.79 -4.98
CA LYS A 309 -5.85 1.48 -6.20
C LYS A 309 -6.95 1.51 -7.28
N CYS A 310 -7.61 0.37 -7.51
CA CYS A 310 -8.72 0.28 -8.47
C CYS A 310 -9.88 1.23 -8.08
N MET A 311 -10.24 1.27 -6.80
CA MET A 311 -11.28 2.16 -6.27
C MET A 311 -10.97 3.65 -6.46
N PHE A 312 -9.70 4.04 -6.41
CA PHE A 312 -9.29 5.40 -6.74
C PHE A 312 -9.37 5.68 -8.24
N GLN A 313 -8.91 4.74 -9.07
CA GLN A 313 -8.89 4.88 -10.53
C GLN A 313 -10.29 4.97 -11.14
N CYS A 314 -11.26 4.21 -10.63
CA CYS A 314 -12.63 4.24 -11.13
C CYS A 314 -13.49 5.38 -10.55
N GLY A 315 -12.98 6.16 -9.59
CA GLY A 315 -13.72 7.26 -8.99
C GLY A 315 -14.56 6.90 -7.77
N LEU A 316 -14.46 5.66 -7.24
CA LEU A 316 -15.30 5.20 -6.14
C LEU A 316 -14.97 5.92 -4.82
N LEU A 317 -13.69 6.11 -4.49
CA LEU A 317 -13.29 6.85 -3.29
C LEU A 317 -13.82 8.30 -3.32
N GLN A 318 -13.76 8.92 -4.48
CA GLN A 318 -14.24 10.28 -4.74
C GLN A 318 -15.74 10.37 -4.50
N GLN A 319 -16.50 9.39 -4.97
CA GLN A 319 -17.94 9.31 -4.76
C GLN A 319 -18.29 9.12 -3.28
N LEU A 320 -17.60 8.23 -2.56
CA LEU A 320 -17.80 8.04 -1.12
C LEU A 320 -17.50 9.32 -0.31
N CYS A 321 -16.45 10.06 -0.69
CA CYS A 321 -16.15 11.35 -0.06
C CYS A 321 -17.22 12.42 -0.35
N THR A 322 -17.91 12.32 -1.49
CA THR A 322 -19.03 13.22 -1.82
C THR A 322 -20.20 12.98 -0.87
N ILE A 323 -20.53 11.71 -0.58
CA ILE A 323 -21.55 11.35 0.44
C ILE A 323 -21.17 11.91 1.81
N LEU A 324 -19.91 11.80 2.21
CA LEU A 324 -19.43 12.29 3.52
C LEU A 324 -19.65 13.79 3.70
N MET A 325 -19.62 14.56 2.62
CA MET A 325 -19.83 16.02 2.62
C MET A 325 -21.28 16.43 2.33
N ALA A 326 -22.15 15.47 1.98
CA ALA A 326 -23.54 15.74 1.64
C ALA A 326 -24.39 16.00 2.89
N THR A 327 -25.34 16.93 2.76
CA THR A 327 -26.34 17.19 3.79
C THR A 327 -27.53 16.24 3.64
N GLY A 328 -28.16 15.83 4.74
CA GLY A 328 -29.38 15.00 4.72
C GLY A 328 -29.16 13.48 4.82
N VAL A 329 -27.91 13.03 4.70
CA VAL A 329 -27.56 11.60 4.85
C VAL A 329 -27.88 11.12 6.28
N PRO A 330 -28.58 9.97 6.45
CA PRO A 330 -28.82 9.37 7.75
C PRO A 330 -27.54 9.15 8.56
N ALA A 331 -27.60 9.33 9.88
CA ALA A 331 -26.42 9.32 10.75
C ALA A 331 -25.68 7.96 10.78
N ASP A 332 -26.43 6.86 10.67
CA ASP A 332 -25.93 5.49 10.59
C ASP A 332 -25.21 5.24 9.25
N ILE A 333 -25.78 5.69 8.14
CA ILE A 333 -25.13 5.64 6.82
C ILE A 333 -23.87 6.50 6.79
N LEU A 334 -23.90 7.70 7.37
CA LEU A 334 -22.73 8.57 7.47
C LEU A 334 -21.61 7.87 8.27
N THR A 335 -21.95 7.23 9.37
CA THR A 335 -21.00 6.47 10.22
C THR A 335 -20.35 5.33 9.42
N GLU A 336 -21.14 4.53 8.70
CA GLU A 336 -20.61 3.42 7.88
C GLU A 336 -19.86 3.90 6.64
N THR A 337 -20.24 5.04 6.07
CA THR A 337 -19.50 5.68 4.97
C THR A 337 -18.11 6.11 5.45
N ILE A 338 -18.01 6.71 6.64
CA ILE A 338 -16.72 7.06 7.26
C ILE A 338 -15.88 5.80 7.48
N ASN A 339 -16.45 4.73 8.05
CA ASN A 339 -15.74 3.45 8.23
C ASN A 339 -15.25 2.87 6.89
N THR A 340 -16.07 2.97 5.85
CA THR A 340 -15.72 2.50 4.49
C THR A 340 -14.56 3.31 3.91
N VAL A 341 -14.65 4.64 3.93
CA VAL A 341 -13.56 5.52 3.47
C VAL A 341 -12.27 5.22 4.24
N SER A 342 -12.37 4.98 5.55
CA SER A 342 -11.23 4.61 6.40
C SER A 342 -10.47 3.40 5.83
N GLU A 343 -11.16 2.31 5.50
CA GLU A 343 -10.53 1.10 4.97
C GLU A 343 -10.02 1.28 3.53
N VAL A 344 -10.69 2.11 2.72
CA VAL A 344 -10.26 2.42 1.34
C VAL A 344 -8.97 3.26 1.32
N ILE A 345 -8.74 4.12 2.31
CA ILE A 345 -7.51 4.95 2.38
C ILE A 345 -6.37 4.27 3.16
N ARG A 346 -6.66 3.33 4.07
CA ARG A 346 -5.69 2.78 5.02
C ARG A 346 -4.42 2.25 4.36
N GLY A 347 -3.29 2.93 4.56
CA GLY A 347 -1.97 2.51 4.05
C GLY A 347 -1.76 2.69 2.55
N SER A 348 -2.67 3.39 1.85
CA SER A 348 -2.54 3.75 0.44
C SER A 348 -2.25 5.24 0.31
N GLN A 349 -1.00 5.60 0.00
CA GLN A 349 -0.55 7.00 -0.01
C GLN A 349 -1.37 7.87 -0.98
N ILE A 350 -1.67 7.37 -2.18
CA ILE A 350 -2.47 8.10 -3.19
C ILE A 350 -3.86 8.43 -2.64
N ASN A 351 -4.48 7.47 -1.96
CA ASN A 351 -5.83 7.62 -1.42
C ASN A 351 -5.82 8.55 -0.19
N GLN A 352 -4.79 8.47 0.65
CA GLN A 352 -4.59 9.35 1.81
C GLN A 352 -4.34 10.80 1.38
N ASP A 353 -3.50 11.02 0.38
CA ASP A 353 -3.23 12.34 -0.19
C ASP A 353 -4.49 12.95 -0.83
N TYR A 354 -5.26 12.15 -1.56
CA TYR A 354 -6.57 12.58 -2.07
C TYR A 354 -7.49 12.99 -0.93
N PHE A 355 -7.64 12.15 0.09
CA PHE A 355 -8.51 12.44 1.23
C PHE A 355 -8.13 13.72 1.96
N ALA A 356 -6.83 13.99 2.14
CA ALA A 356 -6.33 15.23 2.74
C ALA A 356 -6.68 16.49 1.91
N SER A 357 -6.82 16.35 0.58
CA SER A 357 -7.19 17.45 -0.32
C SER A 357 -8.69 17.80 -0.30
N VAL A 358 -9.54 16.94 0.28
CA VAL A 358 -10.99 17.14 0.33
C VAL A 358 -11.33 18.24 1.35
N ASN A 359 -12.16 19.20 0.93
CA ASN A 359 -12.65 20.29 1.76
C ASN A 359 -14.17 20.24 1.89
N ALA A 360 -14.67 20.42 3.11
CA ALA A 360 -16.09 20.55 3.37
C ALA A 360 -16.60 21.91 2.84
N PRO A 361 -17.80 21.96 2.21
CA PRO A 361 -18.39 23.18 1.65
C PRO A 361 -18.92 24.08 2.78
N SER A 362 -18.00 24.73 3.48
CA SER A 362 -18.26 25.66 4.57
C SER A 362 -17.56 26.99 4.29
N SER A 363 -17.96 28.06 4.99
CA SER A 363 -17.30 29.37 4.91
C SER A 363 -16.66 29.69 6.27
N PRO A 364 -15.31 29.69 6.39
CA PRO A 364 -14.31 29.31 5.39
C PRO A 364 -14.30 27.79 5.09
N PRO A 365 -13.79 27.35 3.94
CA PRO A 365 -13.63 25.93 3.61
C PRO A 365 -12.77 25.24 4.66
N ARG A 366 -13.18 24.05 5.10
CA ARG A 366 -12.48 23.30 6.15
C ARG A 366 -11.95 21.99 5.58
N PRO A 367 -10.67 21.66 5.80
CA PRO A 367 -10.13 20.37 5.43
C PRO A 367 -10.91 19.23 6.10
N ALA A 368 -11.11 18.12 5.39
CA ALA A 368 -11.82 16.95 5.90
C ALA A 368 -11.26 16.47 7.25
N ILE A 369 -9.93 16.46 7.39
CA ILE A 369 -9.23 16.09 8.63
C ILE A 369 -9.63 16.98 9.82
N VAL A 370 -9.79 18.29 9.60
CA VAL A 370 -10.21 19.22 10.66
C VAL A 370 -11.67 18.95 11.06
N VAL A 371 -12.55 18.70 10.09
CA VAL A 371 -13.97 18.37 10.34
C VAL A 371 -14.12 17.05 11.11
N LEU A 372 -13.30 16.05 10.78
CA LEU A 372 -13.20 14.81 11.53
C LEU A 372 -12.80 15.09 12.98
N LEU A 373 -11.67 15.75 13.22
CA LEU A 373 -11.20 16.02 14.58
C LEU A 373 -12.19 16.86 15.40
N MET A 374 -12.88 17.83 14.78
CA MET A 374 -13.96 18.58 15.43
C MET A 374 -15.10 17.68 15.89
N SER A 375 -15.50 16.70 15.08
CA SER A 375 -16.56 15.75 15.42
C SER A 375 -16.12 14.78 16.50
N MET A 376 -14.85 14.36 16.47
CA MET A 376 -14.24 13.47 17.45
C MET A 376 -14.28 14.07 18.87
N VAL A 377 -13.90 15.34 19.02
CA VAL A 377 -13.81 16.02 20.33
C VAL A 377 -15.10 16.71 20.77
N ASN A 378 -16.17 16.67 19.96
CA ASN A 378 -17.45 17.28 20.29
C ASN A 378 -18.35 16.35 21.12
N GLU A 379 -18.57 16.68 22.40
CA GLU A 379 -19.30 15.86 23.38
C GLU A 379 -20.76 15.57 23.00
N ARG A 380 -21.33 16.35 22.08
CA ARG A 380 -22.71 16.18 21.62
C ARG A 380 -22.87 15.13 20.53
N GLN A 381 -21.77 14.67 19.93
CA GLN A 381 -21.83 13.71 18.84
C GLN A 381 -22.09 12.28 19.37
N PRO A 382 -22.84 11.45 18.63
CA PRO A 382 -23.02 10.04 18.98
C PRO A 382 -21.69 9.32 19.15
N PHE A 383 -21.62 8.41 20.12
CA PHE A 383 -20.43 7.65 20.42
C PHE A 383 -19.89 6.87 19.19
N VAL A 384 -20.79 6.19 18.47
CA VAL A 384 -20.42 5.42 17.26
C VAL A 384 -19.81 6.30 16.17
N LEU A 385 -20.29 7.54 16.02
CA LEU A 385 -19.74 8.49 15.06
C LEU A 385 -18.34 8.94 15.48
N ARG A 386 -18.13 9.22 16.78
CA ARG A 386 -16.80 9.56 17.32
C ARG A 386 -15.78 8.43 17.08
N CYS A 387 -16.18 7.17 17.23
CA CYS A 387 -15.35 6.01 16.92
C CYS A 387 -15.01 5.88 15.42
N ALA A 388 -16.00 6.04 14.53
CA ALA A 388 -15.78 5.99 13.09
C ALA A 388 -14.82 7.10 12.62
N VAL A 389 -15.00 8.31 13.15
CA VAL A 389 -14.15 9.46 12.88
C VAL A 389 -12.71 9.24 13.35
N LEU A 390 -12.52 8.70 14.57
CA LEU A 390 -11.20 8.31 15.07
C LEU A 390 -10.57 7.27 14.13
N TYR A 391 -11.33 6.25 13.74
CA TYR A 391 -10.86 5.21 12.83
C TYR A 391 -10.39 5.77 11.48
N CYS A 392 -11.13 6.72 10.92
CA CYS A 392 -10.75 7.40 9.69
C CYS A 392 -9.45 8.18 9.83
N PHE A 393 -9.28 8.89 10.95
CA PHE A 393 -8.04 9.60 11.26
C PHE A 393 -6.85 8.65 11.44
N GLN A 394 -7.04 7.51 12.12
CA GLN A 394 -6.02 6.47 12.25
C GLN A 394 -5.62 5.90 10.88
N CYS A 395 -6.59 5.58 10.03
CA CYS A 395 -6.35 5.06 8.68
C CYS A 395 -5.66 6.08 7.76
N PHE A 396 -5.94 7.38 7.93
CA PHE A 396 -5.23 8.45 7.24
C PHE A 396 -3.73 8.49 7.61
N LEU A 397 -3.39 8.25 8.89
CA LEU A 397 -2.02 8.28 9.39
C LEU A 397 -1.26 6.95 9.22
N TYR A 398 -1.98 5.83 9.05
CA TYR A 398 -1.37 4.51 8.97
C TYR A 398 -0.38 4.42 7.80
N LYS A 399 0.91 4.19 8.12
CA LYS A 399 2.05 4.18 7.18
C LYS A 399 2.24 5.48 6.38
N ASN A 400 1.71 6.61 6.84
CA ASN A 400 1.77 7.90 6.16
C ASN A 400 2.63 8.91 6.92
N GLN A 401 3.95 8.82 6.78
CA GLN A 401 4.89 9.70 7.50
C GLN A 401 4.70 11.19 7.14
N LYS A 402 4.26 11.48 5.91
CA LYS A 402 3.93 12.84 5.46
C LYS A 402 2.75 13.40 6.26
N GLY A 403 1.63 12.68 6.31
CA GLY A 403 0.45 13.09 7.09
C GLY A 403 0.74 13.21 8.58
N GLN A 404 1.54 12.29 9.14
CA GLN A 404 2.01 12.38 10.53
C GLN A 404 2.79 13.69 10.79
N GLY A 405 3.71 14.04 9.88
CA GLY A 405 4.46 15.29 9.95
C GLY A 405 3.58 16.54 9.82
N GLU A 406 2.60 16.53 8.93
CA GLU A 406 1.63 17.62 8.77
C GLU A 406 0.84 17.86 10.05
N ILE A 407 0.37 16.80 10.73
CA ILE A 407 -0.35 16.93 12.01
C ILE A 407 0.57 17.49 13.10
N VAL A 408 1.76 16.94 13.30
CA VAL A 408 2.68 17.38 14.36
C VAL A 408 3.18 18.81 14.12
N ALA A 409 3.39 19.21 12.87
CA ALA A 409 3.77 20.57 12.53
C ALA A 409 2.74 21.62 13.01
N THR A 410 1.44 21.28 13.06
CA THR A 410 0.41 22.21 13.56
C THR A 410 0.46 22.49 15.06
N LEU A 411 1.25 21.70 15.82
CA LEU A 411 1.49 21.91 17.26
C LEU A 411 2.75 22.75 17.53
N LEU A 412 3.60 22.95 16.52
CA LEU A 412 4.82 23.70 16.63
C LEU A 412 4.60 25.19 16.32
N PRO A 413 5.33 26.11 16.97
CA PRO A 413 5.26 27.53 16.66
C PRO A 413 5.67 27.75 15.19
N SER A 414 4.71 28.16 14.38
CA SER A 414 4.89 28.46 12.95
C SER A 414 4.03 29.67 12.58
N THR A 415 4.32 30.32 11.45
CA THR A 415 3.66 31.55 10.98
C THR A 415 2.21 31.34 10.51
N ILE A 416 1.52 30.31 11.01
CA ILE A 416 0.15 29.96 10.61
C ILE A 416 -0.83 31.02 11.14
N ASP A 417 -1.77 31.44 10.29
CA ASP A 417 -2.80 32.43 10.59
C ASP A 417 -3.56 32.11 11.89
N ALA A 418 -3.51 33.04 12.85
CA ALA A 418 -4.12 32.92 14.18
C ALA A 418 -5.65 32.75 14.18
N ASN A 419 -6.31 32.98 13.04
CA ASN A 419 -7.78 32.93 12.91
C ASN A 419 -8.33 31.57 12.42
N SER A 420 -7.46 30.59 12.14
CA SER A 420 -7.87 29.26 11.66
C SER A 420 -7.70 28.19 12.74
N ILE A 421 -8.70 27.31 12.88
CA ILE A 421 -8.63 26.18 13.83
C ILE A 421 -7.79 25.07 13.21
N SER A 422 -6.68 24.70 13.85
CA SER A 422 -5.77 23.65 13.38
C SER A 422 -6.08 22.28 13.99
N ALA A 423 -5.56 21.22 13.37
CA ALA A 423 -5.62 19.86 13.91
C ALA A 423 -4.98 19.76 15.30
N GLY A 424 -3.80 20.34 15.48
CA GLY A 424 -3.08 20.38 16.75
C GLY A 424 -3.86 21.07 17.86
N GLN A 425 -4.53 22.19 17.58
CA GLN A 425 -5.38 22.88 18.56
C GLN A 425 -6.55 22.00 19.03
N LEU A 426 -7.20 21.28 18.11
CA LEU A 426 -8.30 20.36 18.44
C LEU A 426 -7.81 19.17 19.27
N LEU A 427 -6.65 18.60 18.92
CA LEU A 427 -6.04 17.51 19.68
C LEU A 427 -5.65 17.97 21.09
N CYS A 428 -5.01 19.13 21.26
CA CYS A 428 -4.72 19.69 22.58
C CYS A 428 -5.99 20.00 23.37
N GLY A 429 -7.03 20.56 22.72
CA GLY A 429 -8.32 20.81 23.34
C GLY A 429 -9.00 19.53 23.84
N GLY A 430 -8.95 18.46 23.05
CA GLY A 430 -9.45 17.15 23.45
C GLY A 430 -8.62 16.50 24.57
N LEU A 431 -7.29 16.59 24.50
CA LEU A 431 -6.36 16.00 25.46
C LEU A 431 -6.52 16.55 26.87
N PHE A 432 -6.91 17.83 26.99
CA PHE A 432 -7.10 18.54 28.25
C PHE A 432 -8.56 18.91 28.54
N SER A 433 -9.51 18.29 27.82
CA SER A 433 -10.94 18.42 28.08
C SER A 433 -11.34 17.79 29.42
N ALA A 434 -12.50 18.17 29.95
CA ALA A 434 -13.14 17.48 31.08
C ALA A 434 -13.76 16.12 30.68
N ASP A 435 -14.02 15.91 29.39
CA ASP A 435 -14.56 14.67 28.85
C ASP A 435 -13.45 13.61 28.64
N SER A 436 -13.58 12.47 29.33
CA SER A 436 -12.62 11.37 29.26
C SER A 436 -12.59 10.68 27.89
N LEU A 437 -13.71 10.65 27.16
CA LEU A 437 -13.73 10.12 25.80
C LEU A 437 -12.87 10.99 24.89
N SER A 438 -13.04 12.32 24.97
CA SER A 438 -12.25 13.27 24.22
C SER A 438 -10.76 13.17 24.56
N ASN A 439 -10.41 12.98 25.85
CA ASN A 439 -9.02 12.76 26.25
C ASN A 439 -8.43 11.49 25.62
N TRP A 440 -9.17 10.37 25.69
CA TRP A 440 -8.71 9.09 25.15
C TRP A 440 -8.55 9.16 23.63
N CYS A 441 -9.55 9.69 22.91
CA CYS A 441 -9.51 9.87 21.46
C CYS A 441 -8.32 10.74 21.03
N ALA A 442 -8.10 11.88 21.70
CA ALA A 442 -7.00 12.78 21.36
C ALA A 442 -5.63 12.14 21.66
N ALA A 443 -5.50 11.42 22.77
CA ALA A 443 -4.26 10.73 23.12
C ALA A 443 -3.93 9.61 22.13
N VAL A 444 -4.91 8.79 21.75
CA VAL A 444 -4.75 7.74 20.74
C VAL A 444 -4.48 8.33 19.35
N ALA A 445 -5.19 9.38 18.95
CA ALA A 445 -4.94 10.08 17.69
C ALA A 445 -3.50 10.63 17.61
N LEU A 446 -2.98 11.21 18.70
CA LEU A 446 -1.58 11.63 18.79
C LEU A 446 -0.62 10.43 18.77
N ALA A 447 -0.95 9.31 19.41
CA ALA A 447 -0.11 8.12 19.37
C ALA A 447 0.06 7.60 17.93
N HIS A 448 -1.01 7.61 17.12
CA HIS A 448 -0.97 7.26 15.70
C HIS A 448 -0.17 8.29 14.87
N ALA A 449 -0.11 9.55 15.28
CA ALA A 449 0.75 10.57 14.66
C ALA A 449 2.25 10.34 14.92
N LEU A 450 2.60 9.56 15.95
CA LEU A 450 3.97 9.25 16.35
C LEU A 450 4.42 7.82 15.99
N GLN A 451 3.46 6.95 15.63
CA GLN A 451 3.72 5.53 15.38
C GLN A 451 4.76 5.37 14.26
N ASP A 452 5.79 4.56 14.53
CA ASP A 452 6.89 4.25 13.61
C ASP A 452 7.56 5.48 12.97
N ASN A 453 7.56 6.61 13.69
CA ASN A 453 8.11 7.88 13.20
C ASN A 453 9.00 8.58 14.24
N LEU A 454 10.30 8.26 14.22
CA LEU A 454 11.28 8.82 15.16
C LEU A 454 11.37 10.35 15.07
N THR A 455 11.38 10.91 13.85
CA THR A 455 11.47 12.36 13.65
C THR A 455 10.32 13.08 14.34
N GLN A 456 9.08 12.59 14.18
CA GLN A 456 7.93 13.26 14.81
C GLN A 456 7.89 13.09 16.34
N LYS A 457 8.40 11.96 16.87
CA LYS A 457 8.60 11.81 18.32
C LYS A 457 9.52 12.88 18.88
N GLU A 458 10.63 13.16 18.20
CA GLU A 458 11.57 14.21 18.60
C GLU A 458 10.97 15.61 18.43
N GLN A 459 10.27 15.87 17.32
CA GLN A 459 9.62 17.16 17.08
C GLN A 459 8.58 17.47 18.15
N LEU A 460 7.77 16.49 18.56
CA LEU A 460 6.72 16.70 19.55
C LEU A 460 7.27 17.08 20.93
N LEU A 461 8.53 16.72 21.26
CA LEU A 461 9.18 17.12 22.53
C LEU A 461 9.37 18.63 22.63
N ARG A 462 9.40 19.34 21.49
CA ARG A 462 9.57 20.79 21.41
C ARG A 462 8.30 21.57 21.75
N VAL A 463 7.14 20.91 21.79
CA VAL A 463 5.86 21.56 22.04
C VAL A 463 5.79 22.04 23.50
N GLN A 464 5.55 23.34 23.67
CA GLN A 464 5.42 24.01 24.96
C GLN A 464 3.99 24.53 25.13
N LEU A 465 3.39 24.25 26.28
CA LEU A 465 2.04 24.68 26.63
C LEU A 465 2.12 25.95 27.49
N ALA A 466 1.28 26.93 27.15
CA ALA A 466 1.11 28.12 27.95
C ALA A 466 0.43 27.76 29.28
N THR A 467 1.01 28.21 30.39
CA THR A 467 0.45 28.06 31.73
C THR A 467 -0.17 29.38 32.22
N SER A 468 -0.81 29.36 33.39
CA SER A 468 -1.37 30.57 34.02
C SER A 468 -0.30 31.67 34.16
N LEU A 469 -0.68 32.94 33.99
CA LEU A 469 0.22 34.09 34.13
C LEU A 469 1.14 33.96 35.36
N GLY A 470 2.45 33.99 35.12
CA GLY A 470 3.49 33.92 36.16
C GLY A 470 4.06 32.52 36.42
N LYS A 471 3.52 31.45 35.82
CA LYS A 471 4.15 30.11 35.84
C LYS A 471 4.99 29.90 34.56
N PRO A 472 6.10 29.14 34.63
CA PRO A 472 6.86 28.79 33.44
C PRO A 472 6.04 27.90 32.50
N PRO A 473 6.34 27.88 31.19
CA PRO A 473 5.72 26.94 30.26
C PRO A 473 6.06 25.50 30.65
N VAL A 474 5.15 24.58 30.33
CA VAL A 474 5.33 23.14 30.57
C VAL A 474 5.35 22.42 29.22
N SER A 475 6.26 21.46 29.05
CA SER A 475 6.27 20.65 27.83
C SER A 475 5.01 19.80 27.73
N LEU A 476 4.59 19.50 26.50
CA LEU A 476 3.44 18.61 26.27
C LEU A 476 3.64 17.24 26.94
N LEU A 477 4.85 16.67 26.81
CA LEU A 477 5.23 15.40 27.45
C LEU A 477 4.98 15.45 28.96
N GLN A 478 5.50 16.49 29.63
CA GLN A 478 5.38 16.61 31.07
C GLN A 478 3.94 16.86 31.51
N GLN A 479 3.17 17.65 30.75
CA GLN A 479 1.77 17.88 31.08
C GLN A 479 0.93 16.60 30.99
N CYS A 480 1.17 15.75 29.98
CA CYS A 480 0.55 14.42 29.90
C CYS A 480 0.86 13.58 31.14
N THR A 481 2.11 13.59 31.61
CA THR A 481 2.52 12.88 32.84
C THR A 481 1.89 13.47 34.10
N ASN A 482 1.80 14.80 34.20
CA ASN A 482 1.20 15.49 35.36
C ASN A 482 -0.27 15.12 35.56
N ILE A 483 -1.03 14.89 34.48
CA ILE A 483 -2.46 14.53 34.57
C ILE A 483 -2.66 13.14 35.20
N LEU A 484 -1.67 12.25 35.10
CA LEU A 484 -1.72 10.92 35.69
C LEU A 484 -1.79 10.95 37.22
N SER A 485 -1.18 11.98 37.85
CA SER A 485 -1.16 12.14 39.32
C SER A 485 -2.29 13.01 39.87
N GLN A 486 -3.16 13.57 39.03
CA GLN A 486 -4.21 14.52 39.42
C GLN A 486 -5.56 13.86 39.79
N GLY A 487 -5.61 12.54 39.96
CA GLY A 487 -6.87 11.84 40.26
C GLY A 487 -7.86 11.85 39.08
N SER A 488 -7.35 11.85 37.85
CA SER A 488 -8.16 11.79 36.63
C SER A 488 -8.83 10.42 36.45
N LYS A 489 -9.89 10.36 35.63
CA LYS A 489 -10.59 9.11 35.33
C LYS A 489 -9.64 8.07 34.73
N VAL A 490 -9.89 6.78 35.01
CA VAL A 490 -9.08 5.66 34.50
C VAL A 490 -8.94 5.74 32.97
N GLN A 491 -10.03 5.98 32.25
CA GLN A 491 -10.02 6.10 30.78
C GLN A 491 -9.05 7.20 30.27
N THR A 492 -9.03 8.38 30.91
CA THR A 492 -8.09 9.45 30.58
C THR A 492 -6.64 9.00 30.79
N ARG A 493 -6.36 8.37 31.93
CA ARG A 493 -5.01 7.87 32.26
C ARG A 493 -4.55 6.76 31.33
N VAL A 494 -5.44 5.85 30.96
CA VAL A 494 -5.16 4.77 29.99
C VAL A 494 -4.79 5.37 28.63
N GLY A 495 -5.57 6.32 28.11
CA GLY A 495 -5.26 6.99 26.84
C GLY A 495 -3.89 7.69 26.87
N LEU A 496 -3.62 8.45 27.94
CA LEU A 496 -2.34 9.15 28.11
C LEU A 496 -1.15 8.19 28.28
N LEU A 497 -1.32 7.09 29.00
CA LEU A 497 -0.26 6.08 29.17
C LEU A 497 0.03 5.37 27.84
N MET A 498 -0.99 5.07 27.02
CA MET A 498 -0.77 4.55 25.66
C MET A 498 0.04 5.54 24.81
N LEU A 499 -0.30 6.83 24.85
CA LEU A 499 0.46 7.88 24.17
C LEU A 499 1.91 7.93 24.66
N LEU A 500 2.14 7.97 25.97
CA LEU A 500 3.49 8.04 26.55
C LEU A 500 4.34 6.81 26.21
N CYS A 501 3.78 5.61 26.32
CA CYS A 501 4.46 4.37 25.94
C CYS A 501 4.84 4.38 24.45
N THR A 502 3.92 4.76 23.56
CA THR A 502 4.19 4.87 22.12
C THR A 502 5.24 5.93 21.82
N TRP A 503 5.18 7.09 22.50
CA TRP A 503 6.10 8.20 22.28
C TRP A 503 7.53 7.86 22.70
N ILE A 504 7.70 7.23 23.87
CA ILE A 504 9.03 6.93 24.42
C ILE A 504 9.65 5.66 23.81
N SER A 505 8.82 4.71 23.35
CA SER A 505 9.31 3.52 22.66
C SER A 505 10.15 3.86 21.43
N ASN A 506 11.27 3.17 21.25
CA ASN A 506 12.24 3.40 20.16
C ASN A 506 12.73 4.87 20.04
N CYS A 507 12.67 5.68 21.11
CA CYS A 507 13.14 7.07 21.11
C CYS A 507 13.93 7.40 22.40
N PRO A 508 15.25 7.16 22.42
CA PRO A 508 16.09 7.42 23.61
C PRO A 508 16.04 8.87 24.09
N ILE A 509 15.95 9.85 23.18
CA ILE A 509 15.84 11.27 23.54
C ILE A 509 14.55 11.53 24.33
N ALA A 510 13.43 10.93 23.94
CA ALA A 510 12.18 11.04 24.69
C ALA A 510 12.28 10.36 26.08
N VAL A 511 13.00 9.23 26.18
CA VAL A 511 13.33 8.59 27.47
C VAL A 511 14.08 9.58 28.36
N THR A 512 15.13 10.21 27.84
CA THR A 512 15.95 11.18 28.58
C THR A 512 15.14 12.38 29.04
N HIS A 513 14.30 12.96 28.18
CA HIS A 513 13.40 14.05 28.56
C HIS A 513 12.40 13.64 29.65
N PHE A 514 11.86 12.42 29.60
CA PHE A 514 10.95 11.90 30.61
C PHE A 514 11.65 11.66 31.95
N LEU A 515 12.86 11.08 31.95
CA LEU A 515 13.65 10.78 33.15
C LEU A 515 14.30 12.03 33.75
N HIS A 516 14.47 13.11 32.99
CA HIS A 516 15.07 14.34 33.48
C HIS A 516 14.23 14.96 34.63
N ASN A 517 12.90 14.86 34.55
CA ASN A 517 12.04 15.28 35.64
C ASN A 517 12.03 14.25 36.77
N GLN A 518 12.52 14.69 37.94
CA GLN A 518 12.73 13.86 39.12
C GLN A 518 11.43 13.33 39.75
N ASP A 519 10.26 13.89 39.43
CA ASP A 519 8.97 13.46 39.99
C ASP A 519 8.38 12.24 39.26
N ASN A 520 8.79 12.00 38.02
CA ASN A 520 8.17 10.99 37.15
C ASN A 520 8.45 9.55 37.63
N VAL A 521 9.72 9.22 37.93
CA VAL A 521 10.10 7.87 38.38
C VAL A 521 9.50 7.52 39.75
N PRO A 522 9.58 8.38 40.78
CA PRO A 522 8.89 8.15 42.05
C PRO A 522 7.39 7.89 41.88
N PHE A 523 6.71 8.69 41.05
CA PHE A 523 5.28 8.49 40.74
C PHE A 523 5.01 7.10 40.17
N LEU A 524 5.72 6.69 39.11
CA LEU A 524 5.54 5.37 38.51
C LEU A 524 5.78 4.25 39.53
N THR A 525 6.83 4.38 40.33
CA THR A 525 7.19 3.34 41.30
C THR A 525 6.17 3.21 42.43
N ALA A 526 5.61 4.34 42.90
CA ALA A 526 4.52 4.34 43.86
C ALA A 526 3.28 3.64 43.29
N GLN A 527 2.85 4.04 42.09
CA GLN A 527 1.67 3.46 41.41
C GLN A 527 1.79 1.94 41.18
N ILE A 528 2.96 1.45 40.81
CA ILE A 528 3.19 0.01 40.60
C ILE A 528 3.24 -0.75 41.94
N SER A 529 3.80 -0.14 42.99
CA SER A 529 3.97 -0.78 44.30
C SER A 529 2.70 -0.84 45.15
N GLU A 530 1.75 0.06 44.93
CA GLU A 530 0.52 0.12 45.70
C GLU A 530 -0.41 -1.07 45.42
N ASN A 531 -1.12 -1.55 46.44
CA ASN A 531 -2.17 -2.56 46.26
C ASN A 531 -3.49 -1.85 46.00
N LEU A 532 -3.70 -1.43 44.76
CA LEU A 532 -4.91 -0.75 44.30
C LEU A 532 -6.02 -1.77 43.94
N GLY A 533 -7.26 -1.26 43.82
CA GLY A 533 -8.43 -2.06 43.43
C GLY A 533 -8.35 -2.60 42.01
N GLU A 534 -9.29 -3.48 41.63
CA GLU A 534 -9.28 -4.14 40.31
C GLU A 534 -9.33 -3.13 39.15
N ASP A 535 -10.10 -2.05 39.30
CA ASP A 535 -10.26 -0.98 38.30
C ASP A 535 -8.96 -0.24 37.96
N GLU A 536 -8.00 -0.24 38.90
CA GLU A 536 -6.71 0.44 38.73
C GLU A 536 -5.61 -0.49 38.19
N ARG A 537 -5.84 -1.81 38.16
CA ARG A 537 -4.83 -2.79 37.72
C ARG A 537 -4.32 -2.51 36.31
N LEU A 538 -5.19 -2.06 35.40
CA LEU A 538 -4.78 -1.70 34.05
C LEU A 538 -3.81 -0.51 34.05
N VAL A 539 -4.09 0.53 34.83
CA VAL A 539 -3.22 1.71 34.98
C VAL A 539 -1.87 1.29 35.58
N GLN A 540 -1.87 0.40 36.58
CA GLN A 540 -0.65 -0.14 37.17
C GLN A 540 0.21 -0.90 36.15
N GLY A 541 -0.42 -1.77 35.34
CA GLY A 541 0.27 -2.50 34.28
C GLY A 541 0.87 -1.56 33.24
N LEU A 542 0.13 -0.54 32.82
CA LEU A 542 0.62 0.48 31.88
C LEU A 542 1.76 1.33 32.46
N CYS A 543 1.73 1.66 33.76
CA CYS A 543 2.85 2.29 34.45
C CYS A 543 4.09 1.39 34.49
N ALA A 544 3.91 0.08 34.72
CA ALA A 544 4.99 -0.90 34.67
C ALA A 544 5.58 -0.99 33.26
N LEU A 545 4.74 -1.01 32.21
CA LEU A 545 5.20 -0.96 30.83
C LEU A 545 6.00 0.32 30.53
N LEU A 546 5.52 1.49 30.94
CA LEU A 546 6.21 2.77 30.72
C LEU A 546 7.58 2.80 31.39
N LEU A 547 7.68 2.34 32.65
CA LEU A 547 8.95 2.21 33.35
C LEU A 547 9.88 1.20 32.68
N GLY A 548 9.32 0.07 32.20
CA GLY A 548 10.06 -0.95 31.45
C GLY A 548 10.63 -0.41 30.13
N ILE A 549 9.86 0.39 29.39
CA ILE A 549 10.29 1.09 28.18
C ILE A 549 11.45 2.04 28.49
N CYS A 550 11.36 2.79 29.59
CA CYS A 550 12.43 3.70 30.05
C CYS A 550 13.73 2.97 30.41
N ILE A 551 13.68 1.68 30.74
CA ILE A 551 14.86 0.84 30.97
C ILE A 551 15.38 0.29 29.64
N TYR A 552 14.48 -0.27 28.82
CA TYR A 552 14.86 -0.97 27.59
C TYR A 552 15.47 -0.03 26.54
N HIS A 553 14.87 1.14 26.31
CA HIS A 553 15.33 2.15 25.35
C HIS A 553 16.22 3.24 25.95
N ASN A 554 16.70 3.09 27.18
CA ASN A 554 17.64 4.02 27.79
C ASN A 554 19.00 3.96 27.05
N ASP A 555 19.63 5.10 26.84
CA ASP A 555 21.00 5.20 26.28
C ASP A 555 22.07 5.48 27.36
N ASN A 556 21.68 5.49 28.64
CA ASN A 556 22.51 5.83 29.80
C ASN A 556 23.09 7.26 29.77
N SER A 557 22.56 8.17 28.94
CA SER A 557 23.01 9.56 28.88
C SER A 557 22.74 10.35 30.16
N LEU A 558 21.69 9.98 30.92
CA LEU A 558 21.31 10.64 32.17
C LEU A 558 21.89 9.89 33.39
N GLU A 559 22.93 10.46 34.02
CA GLU A 559 23.63 9.81 35.15
C GLU A 559 22.71 9.46 36.32
N ASN A 560 21.69 10.27 36.59
CA ASN A 560 20.78 10.06 37.73
C ASN A 560 19.86 8.84 37.55
N TYR A 561 19.55 8.44 36.32
CA TYR A 561 18.64 7.34 35.98
C TYR A 561 19.18 6.46 34.86
N THR A 562 20.35 5.86 35.08
CA THR A 562 20.88 4.81 34.21
C THR A 562 20.04 3.52 34.31
N LYS A 563 20.16 2.63 33.32
CA LYS A 563 19.48 1.31 33.31
C LYS A 563 19.62 0.57 34.63
N GLU A 564 20.86 0.47 35.12
CA GLU A 564 21.18 -0.23 36.36
C GLU A 564 20.49 0.41 37.58
N LYS A 565 20.52 1.75 37.69
CA LYS A 565 19.85 2.45 38.79
C LYS A 565 18.34 2.21 38.78
N LEU A 566 17.72 2.20 37.61
CA LEU A 566 16.28 1.90 37.47
C LEU A 566 15.95 0.44 37.80
N LYS A 567 16.76 -0.54 37.36
CA LYS A 567 16.60 -1.96 37.72
C LYS A 567 16.72 -2.16 39.24
N GLN A 568 17.73 -1.57 39.88
CA GLN A 568 17.89 -1.62 41.34
C GLN A 568 16.72 -0.96 42.08
N LEU A 569 16.13 0.10 41.50
CA LEU A 569 14.96 0.76 42.08
C LEU A 569 13.74 -0.18 42.04
N ILE A 570 13.50 -0.85 40.90
CA ILE A 570 12.44 -1.88 40.79
C ILE A 570 12.67 -2.97 41.84
N GLU A 571 13.89 -3.51 41.94
CA GLU A 571 14.23 -4.58 42.88
C GLU A 571 13.97 -4.19 44.34
N LYS A 572 14.34 -2.97 44.73
CA LYS A 572 14.20 -2.48 46.12
C LYS A 572 12.79 -2.02 46.50
N ARG A 573 12.04 -1.43 45.56
CA ARG A 573 10.76 -0.77 45.85
C ARG A 573 9.53 -1.60 45.49
N ILE A 574 9.64 -2.47 44.49
CA ILE A 574 8.51 -3.21 43.92
C ILE A 574 8.74 -4.72 44.04
N GLY A 575 9.96 -5.18 43.72
CA GLY A 575 10.31 -6.58 43.49
C GLY A 575 10.17 -6.95 42.01
N LYS A 576 11.17 -7.64 41.45
CA LYS A 576 11.21 -7.99 40.01
C LYS A 576 10.02 -8.87 39.57
N GLU A 577 9.65 -9.84 40.39
CA GLU A 577 8.50 -10.73 40.11
C GLU A 577 7.18 -9.96 40.14
N ASN A 578 6.96 -9.13 41.16
CA ASN A 578 5.77 -8.30 41.28
C ASN A 578 5.67 -7.30 40.11
N PHE A 579 6.79 -6.70 39.69
CA PHE A 579 6.81 -5.83 38.51
C PHE A 579 6.32 -6.56 37.24
N VAL A 580 6.78 -7.79 37.00
CA VAL A 580 6.36 -8.58 35.85
C VAL A 580 4.92 -9.07 35.97
N GLU A 581 4.46 -9.40 37.18
CA GLU A 581 3.06 -9.70 37.44
C GLU A 581 2.16 -8.51 37.07
N LYS A 582 2.51 -7.29 37.53
CA LYS A 582 1.78 -6.06 37.18
C LYS A 582 1.81 -5.79 35.69
N LEU A 583 2.96 -5.95 35.02
CA LEU A 583 3.09 -5.80 33.57
C LEU A 583 2.11 -6.72 32.83
N GLY A 584 1.96 -7.97 33.28
CA GLY A 584 1.02 -8.93 32.71
C GLY A 584 -0.47 -8.60 32.93
N PHE A 585 -0.83 -7.58 33.73
CA PHE A 585 -2.22 -7.15 33.86
C PHE A 585 -2.78 -6.58 32.55
N ILE A 586 -1.93 -6.06 31.67
CA ILE A 586 -2.35 -5.50 30.38
C ILE A 586 -2.93 -6.61 29.49
N THR A 587 -2.17 -7.68 29.27
CA THR A 587 -2.55 -8.77 28.37
C THR A 587 -3.62 -9.69 28.95
N LYS A 588 -3.76 -9.72 30.27
CA LYS A 588 -4.83 -10.46 30.99
C LYS A 588 -6.16 -9.71 31.06
N HIS A 589 -6.21 -8.44 30.69
CA HIS A 589 -7.45 -7.67 30.72
C HIS A 589 -8.47 -8.21 29.72
N GLU A 590 -9.74 -8.33 30.11
CA GLU A 590 -10.83 -8.92 29.30
C GLU A 590 -10.97 -8.31 27.89
N LEU A 591 -10.80 -6.98 27.79
CA LEU A 591 -10.90 -6.25 26.53
C LEU A 591 -9.65 -6.32 25.63
N TYR A 592 -8.51 -6.82 26.11
CA TYR A 592 -7.25 -6.84 25.36
C TYR A 592 -7.35 -7.72 24.09
N SER A 593 -7.81 -8.96 24.26
CA SER A 593 -7.95 -9.93 23.16
C SER A 593 -8.87 -9.41 22.06
N ARG A 594 -9.94 -8.71 22.42
CA ARG A 594 -10.88 -8.11 21.45
C ARG A 594 -10.21 -7.00 20.64
N ALA A 595 -9.48 -6.09 21.30
CA ALA A 595 -8.78 -5.00 20.63
C ALA A 595 -7.65 -5.48 19.70
N ALA A 596 -7.02 -6.62 20.03
CA ALA A 596 -5.97 -7.20 19.21
C ALA A 596 -6.44 -7.81 17.87
N LEU A 597 -7.74 -8.09 17.70
CA LEU A 597 -8.26 -8.81 16.53
C LEU A 597 -8.34 -7.95 15.26
N LYS A 598 -8.84 -6.71 15.38
CA LYS A 598 -9.12 -5.85 14.21
C LYS A 598 -8.78 -4.39 14.48
N PRO A 599 -8.34 -3.62 13.46
CA PRO A 599 -8.04 -2.20 13.62
C PRO A 599 -9.24 -1.31 13.94
N GLN A 600 -10.46 -1.71 13.54
CA GLN A 600 -11.64 -0.87 13.74
C GLN A 600 -12.02 -0.78 15.23
N PRO A 601 -12.17 0.44 15.81
CA PRO A 601 -12.55 0.65 17.20
C PRO A 601 -14.06 0.41 17.40
N VAL A 602 -14.46 -0.87 17.51
CA VAL A 602 -15.85 -1.26 17.76
C VAL A 602 -16.06 -1.59 19.23
N PHE A 603 -16.52 -0.58 19.98
CA PHE A 603 -16.85 -0.69 21.39
C PHE A 603 -18.37 -0.73 21.60
N PRO A 604 -18.91 -1.66 22.43
CA PRO A 604 -20.35 -1.70 22.75
C PRO A 604 -20.85 -0.48 23.52
N SER A 605 -19.99 0.08 24.40
CA SER A 605 -20.31 1.23 25.22
C SER A 605 -19.07 2.12 25.45
N PRO A 606 -19.26 3.40 25.82
CA PRO A 606 -18.16 4.32 26.12
C PRO A 606 -17.16 3.84 27.17
N GLU A 607 -17.61 3.05 28.15
CA GLU A 607 -16.80 2.54 29.25
C GLU A 607 -15.78 1.49 28.79
N GLN A 608 -16.08 0.79 27.69
CA GLN A 608 -15.20 -0.25 27.13
C GLN A 608 -14.15 0.31 26.16
N MET A 609 -14.14 1.63 25.92
CA MET A 609 -13.11 2.30 25.11
C MET A 609 -11.84 2.50 25.94
N LEU A 610 -11.04 1.43 26.03
CA LEU A 610 -9.80 1.38 26.81
C LEU A 610 -8.56 1.08 25.96
N PHE A 611 -8.63 0.11 25.05
CA PHE A 611 -7.49 -0.33 24.25
C PHE A 611 -7.56 0.12 22.79
N ASP A 612 -6.42 0.56 22.26
CA ASP A 612 -6.19 0.77 20.82
C ASP A 612 -5.53 -0.46 20.19
N HIS A 613 -5.89 -0.77 18.94
CA HIS A 613 -5.39 -1.96 18.23
C HIS A 613 -3.87 -1.92 18.03
N GLU A 614 -3.30 -0.80 17.57
CA GLU A 614 -1.86 -0.69 17.32
C GLU A 614 -1.08 -0.72 18.64
N PHE A 615 -1.64 -0.18 19.72
CA PHE A 615 -1.06 -0.31 21.06
C PHE A 615 -0.96 -1.77 21.54
N THR A 616 -1.95 -2.64 21.24
CA THR A 616 -1.83 -4.07 21.59
C THR A 616 -0.63 -4.75 20.91
N LYS A 617 -0.25 -4.31 19.71
CA LYS A 617 0.96 -4.82 19.04
C LYS A 617 2.22 -4.36 19.76
N LEU A 618 2.28 -3.09 20.14
CA LEU A 618 3.38 -2.54 20.93
C LEU A 618 3.59 -3.33 22.23
N VAL A 619 2.51 -3.64 22.96
CA VAL A 619 2.57 -4.45 24.19
C VAL A 619 3.13 -5.84 23.88
N LYS A 620 2.60 -6.51 22.86
CA LYS A 620 3.05 -7.85 22.46
C LYS A 620 4.53 -7.90 22.11
N ASP A 621 5.04 -6.88 21.42
CA ASP A 621 6.44 -6.80 21.00
C ASP A 621 7.37 -6.49 22.18
N LEU A 622 6.92 -5.67 23.14
CA LEU A 622 7.75 -5.17 24.23
C LEU A 622 7.70 -6.00 25.52
N GLU A 623 6.58 -6.65 25.84
CA GLU A 623 6.38 -7.34 27.13
C GLU A 623 7.47 -8.40 27.39
N GLY A 624 7.76 -9.23 26.38
CA GLY A 624 8.75 -10.30 26.48
C GLY A 624 10.19 -9.77 26.59
N VAL A 625 10.55 -8.73 25.83
CA VAL A 625 11.90 -8.16 25.86
C VAL A 625 12.14 -7.33 27.12
N ILE A 626 11.14 -6.60 27.63
CA ILE A 626 11.21 -5.87 28.89
C ILE A 626 11.34 -6.85 30.06
N THR A 627 10.55 -7.92 30.08
CA THR A 627 10.62 -8.96 31.11
C THR A 627 12.03 -9.53 31.24
N LYS A 628 12.67 -9.84 30.09
CA LYS A 628 14.07 -10.27 30.04
C LYS A 628 15.02 -9.18 30.52
N ALA A 629 14.85 -7.94 30.04
CA ALA A 629 15.71 -6.81 30.40
C ALA A 629 15.72 -6.52 31.91
N VAL A 630 14.59 -6.64 32.60
CA VAL A 630 14.50 -6.40 34.06
C VAL A 630 15.13 -7.52 34.87
N HIS A 631 15.10 -8.77 34.38
CA HIS A 631 15.69 -9.93 35.05
C HIS A 631 17.19 -10.09 34.81
N LYS A 632 17.71 -9.57 33.70
CA LYS A 632 19.13 -9.60 33.35
C LYS A 632 20.01 -9.05 34.46
N SER A 633 21.10 -9.76 34.74
CA SER A 633 22.13 -9.36 35.70
C SER A 633 23.12 -8.34 35.11
N THR A 634 23.76 -7.55 35.96
CA THR A 634 24.72 -6.52 35.54
C THR A 634 25.93 -7.08 34.77
N GLU A 635 26.30 -8.35 34.98
CA GLU A 635 27.38 -9.01 34.22
C GLU A 635 26.95 -9.38 32.80
N GLU A 636 25.68 -9.75 32.62
CA GLU A 636 25.10 -10.05 31.31
C GLU A 636 24.88 -8.76 30.49
N ASP A 637 24.43 -7.68 31.13
CA ASP A 637 24.29 -6.37 30.47
C ASP A 637 25.64 -5.85 29.95
N LYS A 638 26.72 -5.99 30.73
CA LYS A 638 28.07 -5.57 30.30
C LYS A 638 28.57 -6.37 29.10
N LYS A 639 28.34 -7.69 29.09
CA LYS A 639 28.70 -8.56 27.96
C LYS A 639 27.88 -8.21 26.71
N GLU A 640 26.59 -7.94 26.84
CA GLU A 640 25.77 -7.52 25.71
C GLU A 640 26.13 -6.11 25.21
N GLU A 641 26.46 -5.16 26.07
CA GLU A 641 26.95 -3.84 25.64
C GLU A 641 28.29 -3.94 24.91
N GLU A 642 29.18 -4.84 25.32
CA GLU A 642 30.44 -5.13 24.63
C GLU A 642 30.22 -5.80 23.26
N VAL A 643 29.29 -6.76 23.20
CA VAL A 643 28.87 -7.40 21.94
C VAL A 643 28.17 -6.40 21.02
N LYS A 644 27.30 -5.53 21.55
CA LYS A 644 26.59 -4.50 20.78
C LYS A 644 27.54 -3.45 20.23
N LYS A 645 28.54 -3.00 21.00
CA LYS A 645 29.59 -2.11 20.49
C LYS A 645 30.37 -2.74 19.34
N THR A 646 30.71 -4.02 19.46
CA THR A 646 31.36 -4.78 18.39
C THR A 646 30.47 -4.88 17.15
N LEU A 647 29.18 -5.17 17.32
CA LEU A 647 28.18 -5.21 16.23
C LEU A 647 27.93 -3.85 15.59
N GLU A 648 27.83 -2.76 16.37
CA GLU A 648 27.66 -1.39 15.85
C GLU A 648 28.91 -0.94 15.09
N GLN A 649 30.11 -1.35 15.52
CA GLN A 649 31.33 -1.16 14.74
C GLN A 649 31.25 -1.91 13.40
N HIS A 650 30.77 -3.16 13.39
CA HIS A 650 30.53 -3.90 12.15
C HIS A 650 29.46 -3.26 11.26
N ASP A 651 28.33 -2.81 11.82
CA ASP A 651 27.24 -2.17 11.06
C ASP A 651 27.65 -0.81 10.48
N ASN A 652 28.47 -0.04 11.20
CA ASN A 652 29.05 1.21 10.68
C ASN A 652 29.99 0.94 9.50
N ILE A 653 30.79 -0.13 9.56
CA ILE A 653 31.63 -0.58 8.45
C ILE A 653 30.75 -0.99 7.26
N VAL A 654 29.70 -1.80 7.48
CA VAL A 654 28.76 -2.22 6.43
C VAL A 654 28.01 -1.04 5.81
N THR A 655 27.65 -0.04 6.61
CA THR A 655 26.95 1.16 6.12
C THR A 655 27.86 1.99 5.21
N ARG A 656 29.14 2.16 5.58
CA ARG A 656 30.14 2.79 4.69
C ARG A 656 30.30 2.03 3.38
N TYR A 657 30.32 0.69 3.41
CA TYR A 657 30.35 -0.11 2.19
C TYR A 657 29.07 0.07 1.34
N LYS A 658 27.89 0.14 1.95
CA LYS A 658 26.63 0.37 1.22
C LYS A 658 26.56 1.76 0.60
N GLU A 659 27.06 2.79 1.29
CA GLU A 659 27.15 4.15 0.76
C GLU A 659 28.12 4.20 -0.42
N LEU A 660 29.29 3.57 -0.30
CA LEU A 660 30.26 3.44 -1.39
C LEU A 660 29.65 2.71 -2.61
N ILE A 661 28.92 1.61 -2.38
CA ILE A 661 28.22 0.88 -3.46
C ILE A 661 27.16 1.76 -4.11
N ARG A 662 26.39 2.53 -3.35
CA ARG A 662 25.38 3.45 -3.92
C ARG A 662 26.00 4.57 -4.74
N GLU A 663 27.12 5.12 -4.28
CA GLU A 663 27.85 6.15 -5.01
C GLU A 663 28.45 5.59 -6.30
N GLN A 664 29.01 4.38 -6.24
CA GLN A 664 29.46 3.64 -7.42
C GLN A 664 28.31 3.31 -8.38
N ASP A 665 27.14 2.85 -7.88
CA ASP A 665 25.96 2.57 -8.70
C ASP A 665 25.43 3.84 -9.38
N ALA A 666 25.41 4.97 -8.67
CA ALA A 666 25.02 6.26 -9.23
C ALA A 666 25.98 6.70 -10.35
N GLN A 667 27.29 6.57 -10.14
CA GLN A 667 28.29 6.85 -11.16
C GLN A 667 28.18 5.91 -12.36
N ILE A 668 27.95 4.61 -12.13
CA ILE A 668 27.71 3.62 -13.19
C ILE A 668 26.47 3.97 -13.99
N GLN A 669 25.40 4.43 -13.32
CA GLN A 669 24.17 4.82 -13.99
C GLN A 669 24.35 6.08 -14.82
N GLU A 670 25.03 7.10 -14.29
CA GLU A 670 25.38 8.32 -15.02
C GLU A 670 26.26 8.01 -16.25
N LEU A 671 27.27 7.15 -16.10
CA LEU A 671 28.11 6.70 -17.20
C LEU A 671 27.30 5.91 -18.25
N LYS A 672 26.36 5.06 -17.83
CA LYS A 672 25.46 4.33 -18.75
C LYS A 672 24.55 5.28 -19.52
N GLU A 673 24.00 6.30 -18.88
CA GLU A 673 23.16 7.32 -19.52
C GLU A 673 23.99 8.15 -20.53
N GLN A 674 25.22 8.52 -20.18
CA GLN A 674 26.14 9.20 -21.10
C GLN A 674 26.51 8.33 -22.32
N VAL A 675 26.79 7.03 -22.11
CA VAL A 675 27.07 6.09 -23.21
C VAL A 675 25.85 5.92 -24.11
N ALA A 676 24.64 5.80 -23.54
CA ALA A 676 23.41 5.70 -24.31
C ALA A 676 23.14 6.97 -25.15
N ALA A 677 23.35 8.15 -24.58
CA ALA A 677 23.21 9.42 -25.27
C ALA A 677 24.22 9.56 -26.42
N LEU A 678 25.50 9.26 -26.17
CA LEU A 678 26.55 9.28 -27.19
C LEU A 678 26.30 8.26 -28.30
N SER A 679 25.82 7.06 -27.97
CA SER A 679 25.45 6.04 -28.96
C SER A 679 24.30 6.50 -29.85
N SER A 680 23.25 7.09 -29.27
CA SER A 680 22.12 7.63 -30.03
C SER A 680 22.55 8.76 -30.96
N GLN A 681 23.44 9.64 -30.49
CA GLN A 681 24.00 10.72 -31.30
C GLN A 681 24.87 10.18 -32.45
N HIS A 682 25.65 9.12 -32.19
CA HIS A 682 26.43 8.43 -33.22
C HIS A 682 25.54 7.82 -34.30
N GLU A 683 24.48 7.11 -33.92
CA GLU A 683 23.51 6.53 -34.87
C GLU A 683 22.82 7.60 -35.72
N GLN A 684 22.41 8.73 -35.12
CA GLN A 684 21.82 9.85 -35.87
C GLN A 684 22.81 10.47 -36.87
N MET A 685 24.06 10.67 -36.47
CA MET A 685 25.10 11.16 -37.37
C MET A 685 25.35 10.16 -38.52
N GLN A 686 25.42 8.87 -38.20
CA GLN A 686 25.66 7.82 -39.19
C GLN A 686 24.52 7.74 -40.21
N ALA A 687 23.26 7.88 -39.76
CA ALA A 687 22.10 7.98 -40.65
C ALA A 687 22.16 9.22 -41.55
N THR A 688 22.59 10.36 -41.02
CA THR A 688 22.75 11.60 -41.78
C THR A 688 23.82 11.47 -42.86
N VAL A 689 24.97 10.85 -42.52
CA VAL A 689 26.05 10.55 -43.48
C VAL A 689 25.57 9.61 -44.59
N ALA A 690 24.81 8.56 -44.24
CA ALA A 690 24.24 7.64 -45.22
C ALA A 690 23.25 8.35 -46.17
N GLN A 691 22.43 9.26 -45.65
CA GLN A 691 21.51 10.06 -46.45
C GLN A 691 22.26 11.01 -47.40
N GLN A 692 23.31 11.69 -46.92
CA GLN A 692 24.14 12.54 -47.76
C GLN A 692 24.87 11.75 -48.85
N LEU A 693 25.40 10.57 -48.53
CA LEU A 693 26.01 9.68 -49.53
C LEU A 693 25.01 9.25 -50.62
N SER A 694 23.77 8.95 -50.23
CA SER A 694 22.70 8.64 -51.19
C SER A 694 22.37 9.83 -52.10
N GLN A 695 22.30 11.04 -51.56
CA GLN A 695 22.10 12.26 -52.34
C GLN A 695 23.26 12.51 -53.31
N ILE A 696 24.52 12.37 -52.86
CA ILE A 696 25.69 12.50 -53.72
C ILE A 696 25.63 11.48 -54.87
N GLN A 697 25.20 10.24 -54.59
CA GLN A 697 25.04 9.23 -55.62
C GLN A 697 23.93 9.58 -56.62
N GLN A 698 22.78 10.07 -56.16
CA GLN A 698 21.70 10.56 -57.04
C GLN A 698 22.17 11.72 -57.91
N HIS A 699 22.91 12.68 -57.37
CA HIS A 699 23.46 13.81 -58.13
C HIS A 699 24.50 13.34 -59.15
N LYS A 700 25.33 12.34 -58.82
CA LYS A 700 26.24 11.69 -59.78
C LYS A 700 25.48 11.02 -60.92
N ASP A 701 24.40 10.32 -60.62
CA ASP A 701 23.59 9.65 -61.63
C ASP A 701 22.86 10.64 -62.52
N GLN A 702 22.31 11.73 -61.94
CA GLN A 702 21.73 12.85 -62.70
C GLN A 702 22.77 13.53 -63.59
N TYR A 703 23.98 13.77 -63.09
CA TYR A 703 25.10 14.31 -63.88
C TYR A 703 25.47 13.38 -65.04
N ASN A 704 25.54 12.07 -64.81
CA ASN A 704 25.81 11.09 -65.86
C ASN A 704 24.69 11.05 -66.92
N ILE A 705 23.42 11.18 -66.51
CA ILE A 705 22.27 11.27 -67.42
C ILE A 705 22.31 12.56 -68.24
N LEU A 706 22.62 13.70 -67.62
CA LEU A 706 22.78 14.99 -68.31
C LEU A 706 23.96 14.96 -69.30
N LYS A 707 25.08 14.34 -68.94
CA LYS A 707 26.22 14.11 -69.83
C LYS A 707 25.85 13.22 -71.02
N LEU A 708 25.05 12.18 -70.81
CA LEU A 708 24.52 11.31 -71.87
C LEU A 708 23.50 12.02 -72.78
N LYS A 709 22.73 12.97 -72.26
CA LYS A 709 21.81 13.82 -73.04
C LYS A 709 22.56 14.86 -73.87
N LEU A 710 23.61 15.50 -73.33
CA LEU A 710 24.48 16.41 -74.10
C LEU A 710 25.35 15.68 -75.15
N GLY A 711 25.61 14.38 -74.97
CA GLY A 711 26.37 13.56 -75.92
C GLY A 711 25.58 13.06 -77.14
N LYS A 712 24.29 13.40 -77.27
CA LYS A 712 23.40 12.86 -78.33
C LYS A 712 22.74 13.88 -79.25
N GLU A 713 23.21 15.13 -79.28
CA GLU A 713 22.86 16.06 -80.35
C GLU A 713 24.14 16.68 -80.95
N SER A 714 24.56 16.13 -82.09
CA SER A 714 25.35 16.87 -83.08
C SER A 714 24.50 17.00 -84.34
N PRO A 715 24.43 18.19 -84.97
CA PRO A 715 23.35 18.52 -85.88
C PRO A 715 23.66 18.04 -87.29
N SER A 716 22.69 17.36 -87.90
CA SER A 716 22.51 17.45 -89.34
C SER A 716 21.84 18.79 -89.63
N GLN A 717 22.63 19.65 -90.27
CA GLN A 717 22.28 20.66 -91.28
C GLN A 717 21.11 21.63 -91.01
N GLY A 718 21.49 22.91 -90.96
CA GLY A 718 20.78 23.92 -91.74
C GLY A 718 19.91 24.90 -90.98
N ASP A 719 20.57 25.96 -90.53
CA ASP A 719 20.13 27.36 -90.60
C ASP A 719 19.27 27.96 -89.45
N GLY A 720 19.72 29.12 -88.95
CA GLY A 720 18.91 30.06 -88.18
C GLY A 720 19.19 30.23 -86.67
N SER A 721 19.79 31.38 -86.33
CA SER A 721 19.54 32.23 -85.14
C SER A 721 20.01 31.84 -83.72
N GLN A 722 20.81 32.78 -83.17
CA GLN A 722 20.85 33.35 -81.81
C GLN A 722 21.20 32.49 -80.59
N GLN A 723 21.91 33.16 -79.66
CA GLN A 723 22.04 32.88 -78.22
C GLN A 723 23.24 32.01 -77.80
N ASN A 724 24.36 32.67 -77.43
CA ASN A 724 25.44 32.03 -76.66
C ASN A 724 26.22 33.05 -75.81
N GLY A 725 25.63 33.41 -74.67
CA GLY A 725 26.26 34.24 -73.64
C GLY A 725 25.88 33.86 -72.19
N LEU A 726 24.79 33.11 -71.98
CA LEU A 726 24.30 32.74 -70.64
C LEU A 726 24.75 31.36 -70.13
N GLN A 727 25.31 30.48 -70.98
CA GLN A 727 25.70 29.12 -70.56
C GLN A 727 27.06 29.05 -69.83
N THR A 728 27.83 30.13 -69.78
CA THR A 728 29.18 30.13 -69.17
C THR A 728 29.15 30.49 -67.67
N GLU A 729 28.17 31.27 -67.21
CA GLU A 729 28.04 31.65 -65.78
C GLU A 729 27.46 30.53 -64.90
N GLU A 730 26.46 29.79 -65.40
CA GLU A 730 25.88 28.66 -64.65
C GLU A 730 26.89 27.51 -64.47
N LEU A 731 27.76 27.28 -65.47
CA LEU A 731 28.84 26.29 -65.40
C LEU A 731 29.96 26.69 -64.43
N SER A 732 30.21 27.99 -64.21
CA SER A 732 31.15 28.46 -63.18
C SER A 732 30.56 28.34 -61.77
N GLN A 733 29.27 28.67 -61.59
CA GLN A 733 28.61 28.56 -60.29
C GLN A 733 28.50 27.11 -59.82
N LEU A 734 28.14 26.17 -60.72
CA LEU A 734 28.14 24.73 -60.41
C LEU A 734 29.53 24.16 -60.12
N ARG A 735 30.61 24.78 -60.62
CA ARG A 735 31.98 24.40 -60.28
C ARG A 735 32.39 24.91 -58.89
N GLU A 736 32.02 26.13 -58.55
CA GLU A 736 32.25 26.68 -57.21
C GLU A 736 31.49 25.88 -56.15
N GLU A 737 30.21 25.56 -56.38
CA GLU A 737 29.44 24.71 -55.45
C GLU A 737 30.05 23.32 -55.29
N LEU A 738 30.60 22.73 -56.35
CA LEU A 738 31.28 21.43 -56.28
C LEU A 738 32.59 21.47 -55.48
N ASP A 739 33.36 22.54 -55.61
CA ASP A 739 34.61 22.71 -54.85
C ASP A 739 34.32 23.09 -53.38
N GLU A 740 33.21 23.79 -53.12
CA GLU A 740 32.75 24.11 -51.77
C GLU A 740 32.22 22.86 -51.04
N LEU A 741 31.41 22.02 -51.72
CA LEU A 741 31.01 20.71 -51.18
C LEU A 741 32.21 19.79 -50.94
N ARG A 742 33.23 19.82 -51.81
CA ARG A 742 34.46 19.02 -51.61
C ARG A 742 35.26 19.49 -50.40
N LYS A 743 35.37 20.81 -50.18
CA LYS A 743 36.00 21.35 -48.97
C LYS A 743 35.23 20.95 -47.71
N GLN A 744 33.90 21.04 -47.74
CA GLN A 744 33.07 20.60 -46.61
C GLN A 744 33.22 19.10 -46.33
N HIS A 745 33.28 18.28 -47.37
CA HIS A 745 33.50 16.84 -47.23
C HIS A 745 34.90 16.50 -46.69
N ALA A 746 35.93 17.27 -47.06
CA ALA A 746 37.28 17.11 -46.53
C ALA A 746 37.33 17.46 -45.03
N VAL A 747 36.70 18.57 -44.62
CA VAL A 747 36.61 18.98 -43.22
C VAL A 747 35.84 17.96 -42.38
N LEU A 748 34.71 17.45 -42.87
CA LEU A 748 33.94 16.40 -42.19
C LEU A 748 34.72 15.08 -42.10
N GLN A 749 35.53 14.73 -43.09
CA GLN A 749 36.44 13.58 -43.02
C GLN A 749 37.57 13.80 -41.99
N THR A 750 38.13 15.01 -41.88
CA THR A 750 39.13 15.32 -40.86
C THR A 750 38.52 15.25 -39.46
N GLN A 751 37.31 15.78 -39.27
CA GLN A 751 36.58 15.71 -38.00
C GLN A 751 36.20 14.27 -37.63
N LEU A 752 35.80 13.43 -38.60
CA LEU A 752 35.58 12.00 -38.35
C LEU A 752 36.87 11.29 -37.96
N ALA A 753 37.99 11.56 -38.65
CA ALA A 753 39.28 10.98 -38.30
C ALA A 753 39.79 11.41 -36.92
N GLU A 754 39.56 12.68 -36.52
CA GLU A 754 39.87 13.19 -35.19
C GLU A 754 38.99 12.54 -34.12
N ARG A 755 37.70 12.32 -34.38
CA ARG A 755 36.81 11.62 -33.44
C ARG A 755 37.08 10.12 -33.36
N ASP A 756 37.44 9.47 -34.46
CA ASP A 756 37.85 8.07 -34.47
C ASP A 756 39.18 7.89 -33.74
N ALA A 757 40.12 8.83 -33.88
CA ALA A 757 41.34 8.88 -33.08
C ALA A 757 41.02 9.07 -31.59
N LEU A 758 40.07 9.95 -31.25
CA LEU A 758 39.63 10.17 -29.85
C LEU A 758 38.96 8.93 -29.27
N ILE A 759 38.11 8.23 -30.04
CA ILE A 759 37.45 6.98 -29.65
C ILE A 759 38.49 5.86 -29.47
N THR A 760 39.47 5.76 -30.36
CA THR A 760 40.57 4.78 -30.24
C THR A 760 41.44 5.08 -29.01
N THR A 761 41.66 6.37 -28.71
CA THR A 761 42.40 6.80 -27.51
C THR A 761 41.61 6.45 -26.24
N LEU A 762 40.29 6.72 -26.21
CA LEU A 762 39.39 6.37 -25.10
C LEU A 762 39.23 4.85 -24.93
N GLN A 763 39.23 4.07 -26.00
CA GLN A 763 39.22 2.60 -25.95
C GLN A 763 40.56 2.03 -25.45
N SER A 764 41.70 2.65 -25.81
CA SER A 764 43.01 2.24 -25.30
C SER A 764 43.20 2.54 -23.81
N SER A 765 42.55 3.60 -23.28
CA SER A 765 42.49 3.87 -21.84
C SER A 765 41.57 2.93 -21.06
N SER A 766 40.69 2.17 -21.72
CA SER A 766 39.83 1.16 -21.07
C SER A 766 40.39 -0.26 -21.10
N GLN A 767 41.51 -0.53 -21.80
CA GLN A 767 42.13 -1.87 -21.88
C GLN A 767 43.47 -2.01 -21.16
N THR A 768 43.85 -1.07 -20.30
CA THR A 768 45.06 -1.17 -19.46
C THR A 768 44.74 -0.96 -17.98
N THR A 769 43.90 -1.83 -17.42
CA THR A 769 43.72 -1.97 -15.97
C THR A 769 44.66 -3.04 -15.40
N GLU A 770 45.97 -2.84 -15.54
CA GLU A 770 46.98 -3.51 -14.68
C GLU A 770 48.24 -2.64 -14.60
N SER A 771 48.21 -1.58 -13.78
CA SER A 771 49.34 -0.97 -13.03
C SER A 771 49.06 0.51 -12.69
N PRO A 772 49.59 1.04 -11.57
CA PRO A 772 49.05 2.23 -10.92
C PRO A 772 49.42 3.52 -11.66
N ALA A 773 48.41 4.28 -12.06
CA ALA A 773 48.54 5.62 -12.61
C ALA A 773 48.81 6.66 -11.50
N GLY A 774 49.62 7.65 -11.83
CA GLY A 774 49.77 8.86 -11.02
C GLY A 774 50.92 9.72 -11.53
N GLY A 775 50.79 10.32 -12.72
CA GLY A 775 51.87 11.17 -13.22
C GLY A 775 51.56 12.13 -14.37
N SER A 776 50.74 11.77 -15.36
CA SER A 776 50.77 12.52 -16.64
C SER A 776 50.21 13.94 -16.56
N ASP A 777 48.99 14.13 -16.05
CA ASP A 777 48.25 15.38 -16.23
C ASP A 777 48.82 16.59 -15.46
N ASN A 778 49.52 16.34 -14.35
CA ASN A 778 50.09 17.42 -13.53
C ASN A 778 51.40 17.99 -14.13
N THR A 779 52.09 17.21 -14.96
CA THR A 779 53.34 17.64 -15.62
C THR A 779 53.07 18.62 -16.76
N GLU A 780 51.96 18.44 -17.48
CA GLU A 780 51.56 19.30 -18.60
C GLU A 780 51.08 20.67 -18.09
N LEU A 781 50.26 20.71 -17.02
CA LEU A 781 49.82 21.95 -16.38
C LEU A 781 50.97 22.78 -15.78
N LEU A 782 52.00 22.12 -15.22
CA LEU A 782 53.19 22.79 -14.72
C LEU A 782 54.04 23.40 -15.85
N GLN A 783 54.15 22.71 -16.99
CA GLN A 783 54.84 23.24 -18.18
C GLN A 783 54.09 24.42 -18.78
N GLU A 784 52.76 24.38 -18.80
CA GLU A 784 51.92 25.47 -19.30
C GLU A 784 52.01 26.72 -18.39
N LEU A 785 52.04 26.53 -17.06
CA LEU A 785 52.29 27.61 -16.10
C LEU A 785 53.65 28.28 -16.28
N GLU A 786 54.70 27.49 -16.54
CA GLU A 786 56.05 28.02 -16.74
C GLU A 786 56.18 28.78 -18.08
N ALA A 787 55.50 28.32 -19.13
CA ALA A 787 55.39 29.00 -20.41
C ALA A 787 54.68 30.37 -20.27
N LEU A 788 53.51 30.40 -19.63
CA LEU A 788 52.74 31.63 -19.34
C LEU A 788 53.55 32.63 -18.51
N ARG A 789 54.28 32.15 -17.49
CA ARG A 789 55.14 32.99 -16.65
C ARG A 789 56.28 33.61 -17.45
N SER A 790 56.90 32.86 -18.36
CA SER A 790 57.96 33.38 -19.24
C SER A 790 57.43 34.45 -20.20
N GLN A 791 56.19 34.29 -20.70
CA GLN A 791 55.55 35.21 -21.63
C GLN A 791 55.20 36.55 -20.96
N VAL A 792 54.66 36.51 -19.75
CA VAL A 792 54.42 37.72 -18.92
C VAL A 792 55.73 38.46 -18.62
N GLN A 793 56.80 37.73 -18.32
CA GLN A 793 58.11 38.34 -18.04
C GLN A 793 58.73 38.98 -19.29
N SER A 794 58.57 38.37 -20.46
CA SER A 794 59.01 38.93 -21.74
C SER A 794 58.26 40.24 -22.05
N GLN A 795 56.93 40.22 -22.04
CA GLN A 795 56.11 41.40 -22.36
C GLN A 795 56.27 42.55 -21.36
N SER A 796 56.46 42.25 -20.06
CA SER A 796 56.74 43.28 -19.06
C SER A 796 58.11 43.96 -19.26
N SER A 797 59.12 43.21 -19.70
CA SER A 797 60.43 43.76 -20.05
C SER A 797 60.35 44.67 -21.28
N GLU A 798 59.55 44.31 -22.28
CA GLU A 798 59.34 45.09 -23.50
C GLU A 798 58.57 46.41 -23.21
N ILE A 799 57.56 46.37 -22.33
CA ILE A 799 56.89 47.57 -21.81
C ILE A 799 57.87 48.48 -21.07
N SER A 800 58.83 47.92 -20.32
CA SER A 800 59.84 48.72 -19.61
C SER A 800 60.77 49.44 -20.59
N HIS A 801 61.16 48.77 -21.68
CA HIS A 801 61.99 49.35 -22.74
C HIS A 801 61.27 50.48 -23.49
N LEU A 802 60.01 50.26 -23.87
CA LEU A 802 59.17 51.27 -24.52
C LEU A 802 58.92 52.48 -23.61
N LYS A 803 58.79 52.28 -22.29
CA LYS A 803 58.69 53.38 -21.32
C LYS A 803 59.97 54.20 -21.24
N THR A 804 61.14 53.57 -21.23
CA THR A 804 62.43 54.28 -21.23
C THR A 804 62.65 55.04 -22.52
N GLU A 805 62.35 54.45 -23.67
CA GLU A 805 62.46 55.13 -24.97
C GLU A 805 61.51 56.33 -25.07
N ARG A 806 60.29 56.21 -24.54
CA ARG A 806 59.36 57.34 -24.40
C ARG A 806 59.91 58.45 -23.50
N GLN A 807 60.55 58.09 -22.38
CA GLN A 807 61.15 59.06 -21.46
C GLN A 807 62.32 59.80 -22.13
N GLU A 808 63.10 59.10 -22.94
CA GLU A 808 64.17 59.69 -23.76
C GLU A 808 63.60 60.62 -24.84
N LEU A 809 62.51 60.25 -25.52
CA LEU A 809 61.83 61.12 -26.48
C LEU A 809 61.20 62.36 -25.84
N LEU A 810 60.63 62.24 -24.62
CA LEU A 810 60.10 63.36 -23.84
C LEU A 810 61.20 64.32 -23.38
N THR A 811 62.31 63.80 -22.87
CA THR A 811 63.47 64.63 -22.48
C THR A 811 64.13 65.30 -23.69
N ARG A 812 64.10 64.67 -24.86
CA ARG A 812 64.57 65.26 -26.12
C ARG A 812 63.62 66.33 -26.66
N ALA A 813 62.31 66.23 -26.40
CA ALA A 813 61.32 67.27 -26.70
C ALA A 813 61.40 68.47 -25.74
N GLU A 814 61.77 68.26 -24.46
CA GLU A 814 61.95 69.32 -23.47
C GLU A 814 63.29 70.07 -23.59
N ALA A 815 64.29 69.48 -24.27
CA ALA A 815 65.63 70.04 -24.42
C ALA A 815 65.81 71.02 -25.61
N GLU A 816 64.81 71.21 -26.48
CA GLU A 816 64.86 72.20 -27.58
C GLU A 816 64.12 73.51 -27.20
N PRO A 817 64.81 74.66 -27.13
CA PRO A 817 64.18 75.96 -26.90
C PRO A 817 63.31 76.41 -28.09
N SER A 818 62.13 76.95 -27.77
CA SER A 818 60.94 77.12 -28.61
C SER A 818 60.99 78.14 -29.77
N ASP A 819 62.14 78.44 -30.39
CA ASP A 819 62.19 79.56 -31.37
C ASP A 819 62.82 79.28 -32.74
N THR A 820 63.21 78.05 -33.10
CA THR A 820 63.81 77.79 -34.44
C THR A 820 63.51 76.41 -35.08
N ALA A 821 62.33 75.81 -34.89
CA ALA A 821 61.95 74.56 -35.58
C ALA A 821 60.66 74.71 -36.43
N PRO A 822 60.60 74.16 -37.66
CA PRO A 822 59.43 74.27 -38.54
C PRO A 822 58.22 73.47 -38.01
N PRO A 823 56.97 73.94 -38.22
CA PRO A 823 55.76 73.37 -37.62
C PRO A 823 55.45 71.91 -38.02
N SER A 824 56.07 71.36 -39.07
CA SER A 824 55.89 69.96 -39.47
C SER A 824 56.65 68.96 -38.57
N ALA A 825 57.78 69.34 -37.98
CA ALA A 825 58.62 68.43 -37.19
C ALA A 825 58.04 68.19 -35.78
N SER A 826 57.43 69.22 -35.17
CA SER A 826 56.74 69.11 -33.87
C SER A 826 55.49 68.24 -33.97
N ALA A 827 54.69 68.38 -35.04
CA ALA A 827 53.50 67.55 -35.26
C ALA A 827 53.82 66.06 -35.51
N GLU A 828 54.93 65.76 -36.20
CA GLU A 828 55.39 64.39 -36.42
C GLU A 828 55.91 63.74 -35.12
N LEU A 829 56.58 64.51 -34.26
CA LEU A 829 57.02 64.06 -32.94
C LEU A 829 55.85 63.80 -32.00
N GLU A 830 54.84 64.68 -31.98
CA GLU A 830 53.59 64.50 -31.22
C GLU A 830 52.80 63.28 -31.72
N SER A 831 52.71 63.06 -33.03
CA SER A 831 52.04 61.88 -33.60
C SER A 831 52.77 60.57 -33.24
N ARG A 832 54.11 60.56 -33.22
CA ARG A 832 54.90 59.38 -32.81
C ARG A 832 54.80 59.10 -31.32
N LEU A 833 54.79 60.14 -30.48
CA LEU A 833 54.53 60.04 -29.04
C LEU A 833 53.13 59.48 -28.77
N ALA A 834 52.10 59.96 -29.48
CA ALA A 834 50.73 59.48 -29.36
C ALA A 834 50.57 58.00 -29.75
N ALA A 835 51.18 57.59 -30.87
CA ALA A 835 51.20 56.20 -31.33
C ALA A 835 51.89 55.28 -30.31
N GLN A 836 53.07 55.66 -29.81
CA GLN A 836 53.78 54.90 -28.78
C GLN A 836 52.97 54.82 -27.47
N THR A 837 52.28 55.89 -27.04
CA THR A 837 51.41 55.79 -25.86
C THR A 837 50.26 54.81 -26.05
N SER A 838 49.63 54.78 -27.24
CA SER A 838 48.55 53.83 -27.52
C SER A 838 49.05 52.38 -27.53
N GLU A 839 50.25 52.14 -28.06
CA GLU A 839 50.85 50.80 -28.12
C GLU A 839 51.28 50.31 -26.73
N THR A 840 51.85 51.22 -25.92
CA THR A 840 52.21 50.92 -24.52
C THR A 840 50.97 50.61 -23.66
N GLU A 841 49.84 51.29 -23.91
CA GLU A 841 48.58 50.98 -23.20
C GLU A 841 47.99 49.63 -23.62
N LYS A 842 48.02 49.28 -24.91
CA LYS A 842 47.53 47.98 -25.39
C LYS A 842 48.35 46.83 -24.80
N MET A 843 49.68 46.95 -24.80
CA MET A 843 50.57 45.96 -24.19
C MET A 843 50.34 45.82 -22.68
N LYS A 844 50.12 46.93 -21.96
CA LYS A 844 49.77 46.86 -20.52
C LYS A 844 48.47 46.12 -20.24
N ARG A 845 47.45 46.27 -21.09
CA ARG A 845 46.19 45.52 -20.94
C ARG A 845 46.39 44.03 -21.19
N SER A 846 47.16 43.66 -22.22
CA SER A 846 47.52 42.26 -22.49
C SER A 846 48.30 41.63 -21.33
N VAL A 847 49.23 42.36 -20.72
CA VAL A 847 49.99 41.85 -19.56
C VAL A 847 49.08 41.67 -18.34
N ALA A 848 48.15 42.60 -18.09
CA ALA A 848 47.19 42.47 -16.99
C ALA A 848 46.25 41.26 -17.16
N GLU A 849 45.80 40.97 -18.39
CA GLU A 849 44.98 39.79 -18.69
C GLU A 849 45.76 38.48 -18.51
N LEU A 850 47.02 38.43 -18.97
CA LEU A 850 47.88 37.27 -18.76
C LEU A 850 48.28 37.08 -17.30
N GLU A 851 48.49 38.15 -16.53
CA GLU A 851 48.74 38.08 -15.09
C GLU A 851 47.51 37.55 -14.33
N GLN A 852 46.30 37.95 -14.75
CA GLN A 852 45.06 37.42 -14.18
C GLN A 852 44.88 35.92 -14.49
N GLN A 853 45.17 35.49 -15.72
CA GLN A 853 45.14 34.07 -16.09
C GLN A 853 46.21 33.27 -15.34
N LEU A 854 47.43 33.79 -15.19
CA LEU A 854 48.50 33.15 -14.44
C LEU A 854 48.11 32.99 -12.96
N ALA A 855 47.50 34.00 -12.34
CA ALA A 855 47.03 33.93 -10.96
C ALA A 855 45.93 32.88 -10.78
N ALA A 856 44.98 32.79 -11.72
CA ALA A 856 43.93 31.78 -11.70
C ALA A 856 44.51 30.36 -11.83
N SER A 857 45.36 30.10 -12.82
CA SER A 857 45.98 28.79 -13.02
C SER A 857 46.89 28.38 -11.85
N THR A 858 47.61 29.34 -11.24
CA THR A 858 48.46 29.08 -10.06
C THR A 858 47.61 28.70 -8.83
N SER A 859 46.46 29.35 -8.66
CA SER A 859 45.52 28.99 -7.59
C SER A 859 44.94 27.59 -7.79
N THR A 860 44.56 27.23 -9.02
CA THR A 860 44.05 25.90 -9.34
C THR A 860 45.10 24.81 -9.09
N ALA A 861 46.35 25.06 -9.50
CA ALA A 861 47.46 24.14 -9.24
C ALA A 861 47.71 23.93 -7.74
N ALA A 862 47.63 24.99 -6.92
CA ALA A 862 47.79 24.88 -5.46
C ALA A 862 46.67 24.07 -4.79
N ILE A 863 45.42 24.21 -5.27
CA ILE A 863 44.28 23.42 -4.78
C ILE A 863 44.49 21.95 -5.10
N LEU A 864 44.82 21.62 -6.35
CA LEU A 864 45.07 20.24 -6.79
C LEU A 864 46.28 19.60 -6.08
N GLN A 865 47.31 20.39 -5.76
CA GLN A 865 48.47 19.91 -4.98
C GLN A 865 48.05 19.53 -3.55
N THR A 866 47.23 20.36 -2.90
CA THR A 866 46.75 20.12 -1.54
C THR A 866 45.83 18.89 -1.49
N GLU A 867 44.99 18.73 -2.52
CA GLU A 867 44.10 17.58 -2.67
C GLU A 867 44.88 16.28 -2.93
N LYS A 868 45.96 16.33 -3.72
CA LYS A 868 46.88 15.21 -3.93
C LYS A 868 47.56 14.76 -2.63
N GLU A 869 48.04 15.70 -1.82
CA GLU A 869 48.68 15.38 -0.52
C GLU A 869 47.68 14.73 0.44
N LYS A 870 46.44 15.22 0.45
CA LYS A 870 45.36 14.64 1.24
C LYS A 870 45.02 13.22 0.80
N LEU A 871 44.82 13.00 -0.50
CA LEU A 871 44.54 11.68 -1.07
C LEU A 871 45.70 10.70 -0.85
N GLN A 872 46.96 11.16 -0.92
CA GLN A 872 48.11 10.31 -0.60
C GLN A 872 48.13 9.87 0.88
N SER A 873 47.75 10.76 1.80
CA SER A 873 47.60 10.41 3.22
C SER A 873 46.49 9.38 3.42
N GLU A 874 45.33 9.57 2.79
CA GLU A 874 44.18 8.66 2.88
C GLU A 874 44.49 7.27 2.29
N VAL A 875 45.21 7.20 1.16
CA VAL A 875 45.66 5.93 0.56
C VAL A 875 46.66 5.21 1.49
N GLN A 876 47.54 5.94 2.16
CA GLN A 876 48.51 5.33 3.07
C GLN A 876 47.86 4.83 4.37
N GLU A 877 46.85 5.53 4.87
CA GLU A 877 46.03 5.10 6.00
C GLU A 877 45.20 3.86 5.62
N SER A 878 44.56 3.85 4.45
CA SER A 878 43.80 2.71 3.93
C SER A 878 44.66 1.46 3.74
N LYS A 879 45.90 1.59 3.23
CA LYS A 879 46.84 0.46 3.14
C LYS A 879 47.19 -0.11 4.52
N LYS A 880 47.36 0.75 5.52
CA LYS A 880 47.66 0.31 6.89
C LYS A 880 46.47 -0.44 7.49
N GLU A 881 45.25 0.04 7.26
CA GLU A 881 44.02 -0.66 7.66
C GLU A 881 43.85 -2.01 6.95
N GLN A 882 44.25 -2.09 5.67
CA GLN A 882 44.26 -3.34 4.90
C GLN A 882 45.26 -4.37 5.45
N ASP A 883 46.46 -3.93 5.84
CA ASP A 883 47.46 -4.79 6.46
C ASP A 883 47.01 -5.28 7.86
N ASP A 884 46.39 -4.41 8.66
CA ASP A 884 45.81 -4.77 9.96
C ASP A 884 44.66 -5.78 9.80
N LEU A 885 43.85 -5.63 8.74
CA LEU A 885 42.77 -6.57 8.40
C LEU A 885 43.31 -7.94 7.97
N LEU A 886 44.38 -7.98 7.16
CA LEU A 886 45.04 -9.24 6.77
C LEU A 886 45.59 -9.98 7.99
N MET A 887 46.14 -9.25 8.96
CA MET A 887 46.60 -9.83 10.22
C MET A 887 45.44 -10.40 11.05
N LEU A 888 44.30 -9.71 11.11
CA LEU A 888 43.09 -10.18 11.79
C LEU A 888 42.48 -11.41 11.12
N LEU A 889 42.43 -11.44 9.78
CA LEU A 889 41.95 -12.59 9.01
C LEU A 889 42.83 -13.81 9.23
N ALA A 890 44.16 -13.64 9.25
CA ALA A 890 45.10 -14.72 9.57
C ALA A 890 44.91 -15.28 11.00
N ASP A 891 44.67 -14.40 11.98
CA ASP A 891 44.36 -14.79 13.36
C ASP A 891 43.01 -15.55 13.44
N GLN A 892 42.02 -15.11 12.65
CA GLN A 892 40.70 -15.73 12.60
C GLN A 892 40.76 -17.12 11.94
N ASP A 893 41.52 -17.27 10.86
CA ASP A 893 41.78 -18.54 10.20
C ASP A 893 42.50 -19.53 11.13
N GLN A 894 43.53 -19.09 11.87
CA GLN A 894 44.16 -19.93 12.89
C GLN A 894 43.15 -20.40 13.95
N LYS A 895 42.24 -19.53 14.36
CA LYS A 895 41.20 -19.84 15.35
C LYS A 895 40.19 -20.84 14.81
N ILE A 896 39.73 -20.66 13.57
CA ILE A 896 38.86 -21.61 12.87
C ILE A 896 39.56 -22.95 12.74
N HIS A 897 40.83 -22.98 12.37
CA HIS A 897 41.62 -24.21 12.29
C HIS A 897 41.71 -24.93 13.64
N SER A 898 41.92 -24.18 14.73
CA SER A 898 41.95 -24.74 16.09
C SER A 898 40.59 -25.31 16.53
N LEU A 899 39.49 -24.65 16.13
CA LEU A 899 38.12 -25.09 16.42
C LEU A 899 37.72 -26.30 15.59
N LYS A 900 38.05 -26.33 14.29
CA LYS A 900 37.87 -27.50 13.41
C LYS A 900 38.63 -28.71 13.95
N LYS A 901 39.87 -28.52 14.41
CA LYS A 901 40.65 -29.59 15.05
C LYS A 901 40.00 -30.11 16.34
N ARG A 902 39.49 -29.20 17.19
CA ARG A 902 38.79 -29.56 18.42
C ARG A 902 37.47 -30.27 18.17
N LEU A 903 36.76 -29.93 17.09
CA LEU A 903 35.55 -30.63 16.64
C LEU A 903 35.87 -32.03 16.11
N LYS A 904 36.94 -32.19 15.32
CA LYS A 904 37.45 -33.51 14.89
C LYS A 904 37.85 -34.37 16.11
N ASP A 905 38.52 -33.80 17.11
CA ASP A 905 38.88 -34.50 18.37
C ASP A 905 37.65 -34.92 19.20
N LEU A 906 36.50 -34.26 19.02
CA LEU A 906 35.23 -34.57 19.68
C LEU A 906 34.34 -35.57 18.90
N GLY A 907 34.80 -36.05 17.74
CA GLY A 907 34.11 -37.06 16.93
C GLY A 907 33.04 -36.51 15.98
N GLU A 908 32.99 -35.19 15.77
CA GLU A 908 32.09 -34.53 14.82
C GLU A 908 32.73 -34.49 13.42
N THR A 909 31.95 -34.79 12.37
CA THR A 909 32.38 -34.71 10.98
C THR A 909 32.42 -33.26 10.52
N VAL A 910 33.60 -32.77 10.15
CA VAL A 910 33.79 -31.42 9.58
C VAL A 910 34.09 -31.58 8.09
N GLU A 911 33.24 -31.04 7.23
CA GLU A 911 33.46 -30.99 5.78
C GLU A 911 34.61 -29.99 5.49
N ASP A 912 35.64 -30.46 4.79
CA ASP A 912 36.77 -29.65 4.36
C ASP A 912 36.44 -29.07 2.96
N GLU A 913 36.59 -27.75 2.78
CA GLU A 913 36.16 -27.04 1.55
C GLU A 913 36.98 -27.39 0.30
N ASP A 914 38.05 -28.18 0.43
CA ASP A 914 38.90 -28.61 -0.69
C ASP A 914 38.29 -29.76 -1.54
N ASP A 915 37.17 -30.35 -1.12
CA ASP A 915 36.56 -31.52 -1.80
C ASP A 915 35.42 -31.17 -2.80
N LEU A 916 35.13 -29.88 -3.05
CA LEU A 916 34.00 -29.46 -3.89
C LEU A 916 34.32 -29.11 -5.35
N ASP A 917 35.60 -29.10 -5.77
CA ASP A 917 36.01 -28.67 -7.12
C ASP A 917 36.31 -29.81 -8.11
N THR A 918 35.93 -31.07 -7.83
CA THR A 918 36.26 -32.21 -8.71
C THR A 918 35.07 -33.03 -9.25
N LYS A 919 33.84 -32.48 -9.24
CA LYS A 919 32.68 -33.16 -9.85
C LYS A 919 31.78 -32.19 -10.60
N ASP A 920 32.17 -31.83 -11.82
CA ASP A 920 31.25 -31.68 -12.97
C ASP A 920 32.03 -31.16 -14.18
N GLN A 921 32.76 -32.04 -14.86
CA GLN A 921 33.03 -31.96 -16.30
C GLN A 921 33.80 -33.20 -16.76
N THR A 922 33.29 -33.83 -17.83
CA THR A 922 33.79 -35.02 -18.54
C THR A 922 33.49 -36.32 -17.78
N SER A 923 32.64 -37.20 -18.26
CA SER A 923 32.74 -37.95 -19.53
C SER A 923 31.34 -38.55 -19.86
N ASP A 924 30.93 -38.90 -21.08
CA ASP A 924 31.64 -39.49 -22.21
C ASP A 924 30.83 -39.22 -23.50
N ASP A 925 31.54 -38.82 -24.57
CA ASP A 925 31.25 -39.32 -25.91
C ASP A 925 32.04 -40.64 -26.03
N ASP A 926 31.32 -41.71 -26.35
CA ASP A 926 31.64 -42.70 -27.38
C ASP A 926 32.99 -43.47 -27.28
N ASP A 927 32.94 -44.76 -26.94
CA ASP A 927 32.78 -45.81 -27.98
C ASP A 927 32.92 -47.25 -27.43
N GLU A 928 31.90 -48.04 -27.78
CA GLU A 928 31.94 -49.39 -28.38
C GLU A 928 32.62 -50.60 -27.69
N GLU A 929 31.80 -51.67 -27.61
CA GLU A 929 32.12 -53.10 -27.81
C GLU A 929 32.94 -53.79 -26.69
N GLU A 930 32.62 -54.98 -26.16
CA GLU A 930 31.93 -56.16 -26.66
C GLU A 930 31.67 -57.11 -25.46
N ASP A 931 30.54 -57.81 -25.52
CA ASP A 931 30.32 -59.23 -25.21
C ASP A 931 30.41 -59.86 -23.79
N GLU A 932 29.24 -60.44 -23.46
CA GLU A 932 28.97 -61.81 -23.00
C GLU A 932 29.33 -62.28 -21.57
N ASP A 933 28.24 -62.55 -20.83
CA ASP A 933 27.93 -63.80 -20.12
C ASP A 933 28.99 -64.46 -19.20
N ASP A 934 28.73 -64.44 -17.89
CA ASP A 934 28.31 -65.66 -17.16
C ASP A 934 28.11 -65.41 -15.63
N LYS A 935 26.95 -65.87 -15.13
CA LYS A 935 26.51 -66.14 -13.74
C LYS A 935 25.74 -65.11 -12.92
#